data_AF-A0A7W3JPW8-F1
#
_entry.id   AF-A0A7W3JPW8-F1
#
_cell.length_a   1.000
_cell.length_b   1.000
_cell.length_c   1.000
_cell.angle_alpha   90.00
_cell.angle_beta   90.00
_cell.angle_gamma   90.00
#
_symmetry.space_group_name_H-M   'P 1'
#
loop_
_entity.id
_entity.type
_entity.pdbx_description
1 polymer ?
#
loop_
_entity_poly.entity_id
_entity_poly.type
_entity_poly.pdbx_seq_one_letter_code
_entity_poly.pdbx_strand_id
1 'polypeptide(L)'
;MSTRMSSRARAAALVAALVVPIIAVSSAPAIASPADDPIVAQGENWSVTTTPGGYELTYNLDEPLPIVNDAPTLIVDGVPMGLATESADGMSLSVTTVDPDIAAAETVEKGWSSGDDEKASEDAAPQEESVDTENDALMRQLDALEPLAAVEDPSDLGAYTVTEAEYDFGDRAVPLAAIGGIRGEMTGKMYLTSAEGARPTVVLLHGRHTSCSGSGSNPLRWPCGPTQMNIRSYLGYESTARALASHGYNVLSIAANAVNSNDNQLALDYGAQARGQLILDTLDMLRKASAGEAVSYDDTTWATESDPGVTTTRTLDDALALATTRTDQPAAASSVTAASLKGRFDLRQVGIMGHSRGGEGVVSAATLNQALESPFGIVSVLPLAPVDFGRMTMPDVPTAVFLPYCDGDVSNQQGQHFIDDSRHAYGDDVLRSAVWVMGANHNFFNTVWTPGLYPAATGDDWRTSDTTSTCSTRDDTRMTAAEQYQVGVSYMTGFFRLTMGGETQFQQMFDGSVKPSTTATEYADVRVMAAQPTSATTLITDFAENSALVRVNGSGTAAVCTNLTGRTLPQSQPYCATTKASSQVPHWTPGSFAPNVPTFPATQFLWNGGSSSDATVPSNAELRISIPAGKRDVSNRSQLTLKTAPTETVQSGTDFTITVVDGSNNTFNVLASEINPLAINRMPGGSNTTLNKIVLQQLTIPTASMTGINLSDVREVRITSGVGADGTGTGGVYLSDLAFDTPTVGTATVQTRTSINVAPTTVDEGNGPSTANIAVYLNRAETSTVTGYVSVLGSATGTVGIGMQKVTFAPGEVCTSVTVPTLGNDAPSASPSAWFKVSVTNTTDVVMGANAFTRLTVREDDGVTAPAVEALPVGAQGDVCAELAASVTPGELTSTEEYVAPGGTLDLTGSGFRAGEAVVFVRGEDTFEAVIADADGVATTSIEIAEDAELGASETTAVGAGSVRVLTSSVPVLAPTETALEIEDREYTEGDAITLTASIDGQATDGTVTFTDGPATSSGSTGGTARTAVAGGIIGTADVVGGVATLTLADGLPAGTYSVVANFARTGVASESTSAAVTIVVAAAPVDSGEGDGSDGGDGSGEGTGGSVTDGSPTGTATGALAVTGSDGFGWSLMLTALLMITGGTLLYARQRRAAELAVEHTES
;
A
#
# COMPACT_ATOMS: atom_id res chain seq x y z
N MET A 1 48.64 27.60 27.71
CA MET A 1 49.66 28.56 28.21
C MET A 1 49.00 29.94 28.33
N SER A 2 49.58 30.91 29.05
CA SER A 2 49.18 32.35 29.19
C SER A 2 48.18 32.95 28.15
N THR A 3 47.18 33.79 28.46
CA THR A 3 46.70 34.41 29.71
C THR A 3 45.30 35.06 29.54
N ARG A 4 44.39 34.77 30.48
CA ARG A 4 43.49 35.67 31.27
C ARG A 4 43.15 37.13 30.83
N MET A 5 41.94 37.54 31.26
CA MET A 5 41.38 38.91 31.48
C MET A 5 40.75 39.62 30.26
N SER A 6 39.63 40.36 30.39
CA SER A 6 38.68 40.45 31.52
C SER A 6 37.34 41.14 31.18
N SER A 7 36.23 40.43 31.45
CA SER A 7 34.97 40.88 32.09
C SER A 7 34.44 42.34 31.98
N ARG A 8 33.13 42.43 31.72
CA ARG A 8 32.15 43.47 32.16
C ARG A 8 32.20 44.86 31.49
N ALA A 9 31.11 45.64 31.46
CA ALA A 9 29.66 45.37 31.46
C ALA A 9 28.87 46.70 31.40
N ARG A 10 27.70 46.72 30.74
CA ARG A 10 26.60 47.73 30.86
C ARG A 10 26.96 49.17 30.39
N ALA A 11 26.01 50.04 30.02
CA ALA A 11 24.64 49.92 29.50
C ALA A 11 24.14 51.32 29.08
N ALA A 12 23.04 51.38 28.31
CA ALA A 12 22.11 52.53 28.17
C ALA A 12 22.65 53.84 27.51
N ALA A 13 21.81 54.75 26.96
CA ALA A 13 20.47 54.65 26.37
C ALA A 13 20.04 55.99 25.71
N LEU A 14 18.96 55.96 24.91
CA LEU A 14 17.96 57.02 24.66
C LEU A 14 18.29 58.34 23.89
N VAL A 15 17.66 58.45 22.70
CA VAL A 15 16.60 59.46 22.32
C VAL A 15 16.92 60.87 21.73
N ALA A 16 15.98 61.29 20.84
CA ALA A 16 15.71 62.62 20.23
C ALA A 16 16.63 63.09 19.07
N ALA A 17 16.13 63.18 17.81
CA ALA A 17 15.25 64.21 17.19
C ALA A 17 16.08 65.33 16.49
N LEU A 18 15.64 66.10 15.47
CA LEU A 18 14.31 66.62 15.11
C LEU A 18 14.34 67.25 13.66
N VAL A 19 13.18 67.54 13.05
CA VAL A 19 12.91 68.44 11.87
C VAL A 19 12.94 67.83 10.43
N VAL A 20 12.06 68.38 9.58
CA VAL A 20 11.61 67.98 8.22
C VAL A 20 11.71 69.21 7.28
N PRO A 21 12.10 69.09 6.00
CA PRO A 21 11.11 69.27 4.90
C PRO A 21 11.33 68.42 3.63
N ILE A 22 10.25 68.32 2.84
CA ILE A 22 10.11 67.54 1.60
C ILE A 22 10.78 68.23 0.40
N ILE A 23 11.47 67.45 -0.45
CA ILE A 23 11.63 67.71 -1.88
C ILE A 23 11.37 66.38 -2.61
N ALA A 24 10.50 66.39 -3.61
CA ALA A 24 10.18 65.21 -4.42
C ALA A 24 10.95 65.24 -5.75
N VAL A 25 11.70 64.18 -6.05
CA VAL A 25 12.19 63.82 -7.38
C VAL A 25 12.04 62.31 -7.53
N SER A 26 11.58 61.86 -8.69
CA SER A 26 11.31 60.45 -8.98
C SER A 26 12.59 59.62 -9.15
N SER A 27 12.70 58.55 -8.37
CA SER A 27 13.53 57.38 -8.64
C SER A 27 12.68 56.15 -8.36
N ALA A 28 12.77 55.10 -9.20
CA ALA A 28 11.99 53.88 -9.02
C ALA A 28 12.25 53.27 -7.63
N PRO A 29 11.25 52.64 -6.99
CA PRO A 29 11.55 51.70 -5.91
C PRO A 29 12.46 50.61 -6.49
N ALA A 30 13.50 50.23 -5.75
CA ALA A 30 14.16 48.97 -6.04
C ALA A 30 13.13 47.85 -5.92
N ILE A 31 13.23 46.85 -6.79
CA ILE A 31 12.56 45.56 -6.56
C ILE A 31 13.10 45.07 -5.22
N ALA A 32 12.24 45.06 -4.19
CA ALA A 32 12.52 44.25 -3.03
C ALA A 32 12.51 42.80 -3.50
N SER A 33 13.49 42.01 -3.08
CA SER A 33 13.34 40.55 -3.08
C SER A 33 12.00 40.18 -2.42
N PRO A 34 11.40 39.02 -2.75
CA PRO A 34 10.31 38.50 -1.92
C PRO A 34 10.71 38.58 -0.45
N ALA A 35 9.78 39.00 0.40
CA ALA A 35 9.95 38.76 1.82
C ALA A 35 9.75 37.25 2.00
N ASP A 36 10.84 36.53 2.29
CA ASP A 36 10.77 35.15 2.71
C ASP A 36 9.83 35.04 3.93
N ASP A 37 9.15 33.91 4.09
CA ASP A 37 8.35 33.66 5.30
C ASP A 37 9.22 33.91 6.54
N PRO A 38 8.68 34.54 7.60
CA PRO A 38 9.48 35.08 8.68
C PRO A 38 10.26 33.98 9.39
N ILE A 39 11.55 33.85 9.03
CA ILE A 39 12.49 32.91 9.64
C ILE A 39 12.56 33.24 11.13
N VAL A 40 11.91 32.41 11.95
CA VAL A 40 11.82 32.63 13.40
C VAL A 40 13.11 32.24 14.12
N ALA A 41 13.82 31.24 13.58
CA ALA A 41 15.14 30.83 13.99
C ALA A 41 15.95 30.28 12.80
N GLN A 42 17.27 30.45 12.83
CA GLN A 42 18.19 29.89 11.82
C GLN A 42 19.59 29.69 12.40
N GLY A 43 20.26 28.63 11.94
CA GLY A 43 21.67 28.34 12.19
C GLY A 43 22.53 28.57 10.96
N GLU A 44 23.63 27.81 10.86
CA GLU A 44 24.52 27.80 9.68
C GLU A 44 23.92 26.94 8.55
N ASN A 45 23.46 25.73 8.88
CA ASN A 45 22.90 24.76 7.92
C ASN A 45 21.36 24.57 8.04
N TRP A 46 20.65 25.31 8.89
CA TRP A 46 19.20 25.10 9.13
C TRP A 46 18.39 26.39 9.28
N SER A 47 17.09 26.32 8.99
CA SER A 47 16.13 27.41 9.15
C SER A 47 14.76 26.90 9.60
N VAL A 48 14.06 27.69 10.40
CA VAL A 48 12.68 27.45 10.85
C VAL A 48 11.78 28.53 10.26
N THR A 49 10.85 28.12 9.39
CA THR A 49 9.77 28.96 8.83
C THR A 49 8.45 28.68 9.54
N THR A 50 7.47 29.59 9.41
CA THR A 50 6.08 29.37 9.86
C THR A 50 5.24 28.73 8.75
N THR A 51 4.37 27.79 9.11
CA THR A 51 3.49 27.03 8.20
C THR A 51 2.04 26.98 8.74
N PRO A 52 1.03 26.53 7.95
CA PRO A 52 -0.34 26.32 8.43
C PRO A 52 -0.38 25.56 9.75
N GLY A 53 -0.80 26.23 10.83
CA GLY A 53 -0.79 25.68 12.18
C GLY A 53 0.57 25.12 12.64
N GLY A 54 1.71 25.77 12.34
CA GLY A 54 2.99 25.33 12.89
C GLY A 54 4.26 26.02 12.37
N TYR A 55 5.36 25.27 12.45
CA TYR A 55 6.66 25.58 11.92
C TYR A 55 7.15 24.45 11.00
N GLU A 56 8.01 24.77 10.04
CA GLU A 56 8.82 23.78 9.34
C GLU A 56 10.29 24.03 9.64
N LEU A 57 10.91 23.08 10.35
CA LEU A 57 12.36 23.04 10.47
C LEU A 57 12.91 22.37 9.21
N THR A 58 13.71 23.10 8.44
CA THR A 58 14.51 22.55 7.34
C THR A 58 15.98 22.54 7.72
N TYR A 59 16.63 21.38 7.62
CA TYR A 59 18.07 21.18 7.75
C TYR A 59 18.66 20.85 6.38
N ASN A 60 19.59 21.68 5.90
CA ASN A 60 20.33 21.46 4.67
C ASN A 60 21.56 20.58 4.96
N LEU A 61 21.75 19.56 4.15
CA LEU A 61 22.84 18.60 4.25
C LEU A 61 24.01 19.07 3.37
N ASP A 62 25.25 18.89 3.84
CA ASP A 62 26.44 19.17 3.02
C ASP A 62 26.62 18.17 1.87
N GLU A 63 26.07 16.95 2.02
CA GLU A 63 25.99 15.90 1.00
C GLU A 63 24.71 15.04 1.17
N PRO A 64 24.23 14.32 0.13
CA PRO A 64 23.03 13.50 0.24
C PRO A 64 23.14 12.40 1.29
N LEU A 65 22.04 12.09 1.98
CA LEU A 65 22.03 11.04 3.01
C LEU A 65 22.53 9.68 2.48
N PRO A 66 23.29 8.92 3.30
CA PRO A 66 23.63 7.54 2.95
C PRO A 66 22.37 6.67 2.87
N ILE A 67 22.34 5.76 1.90
CA ILE A 67 21.19 4.87 1.66
C ILE A 67 21.25 3.67 2.60
N VAL A 68 20.87 3.93 3.86
CA VAL A 68 20.62 2.96 4.93
C VAL A 68 19.13 2.59 5.00
N ASN A 69 18.77 1.55 5.76
CA ASN A 69 17.39 1.11 5.94
C ASN A 69 16.65 1.90 7.03
N ASP A 70 17.36 2.43 8.02
CA ASP A 70 16.83 3.37 9.02
C ASP A 70 16.16 4.61 8.36
N ALA A 71 15.33 5.32 9.12
CA ALA A 71 14.65 6.53 8.72
C ALA A 71 15.32 7.77 9.35
N PRO A 72 15.48 8.88 8.62
CA PRO A 72 16.10 10.08 9.17
C PRO A 72 15.18 10.78 10.19
N THR A 73 15.78 11.44 11.17
CA THR A 73 15.13 12.37 12.11
C THR A 73 15.97 13.63 12.24
N LEU A 74 15.36 14.74 12.65
CA LEU A 74 16.09 15.92 13.12
C LEU A 74 16.12 15.94 14.64
N ILE A 75 17.26 16.29 15.21
CA ILE A 75 17.50 16.42 16.64
C ILE A 75 17.65 17.92 16.93
N VAL A 76 16.84 18.48 17.84
CA VAL A 76 16.88 19.88 18.25
C VAL A 76 17.31 19.95 19.71
N ASP A 77 18.39 20.66 20.01
CA ASP A 77 18.96 20.81 21.37
C ASP A 77 19.13 19.47 22.14
N GLY A 78 19.35 18.37 21.41
CA GLY A 78 19.47 17.00 21.95
C GLY A 78 18.17 16.18 22.02
N VAL A 79 17.05 16.67 21.46
CA VAL A 79 15.74 15.99 21.42
C VAL A 79 15.35 15.62 19.98
N PRO A 80 15.13 14.33 19.66
CA PRO A 80 14.62 13.92 18.35
C PRO A 80 13.18 14.40 18.12
N MET A 81 12.97 15.15 17.04
CA MET A 81 11.68 15.77 16.69
C MET A 81 10.72 14.82 15.93
N GLY A 82 11.15 13.60 15.63
CA GLY A 82 10.42 12.65 14.79
C GLY A 82 10.96 12.58 13.36
N LEU A 83 10.31 11.77 12.53
CA LEU A 83 10.83 11.42 11.21
C LEU A 83 10.85 12.62 10.27
N ALA A 84 11.99 12.81 9.61
CA ALA A 84 12.18 13.86 8.63
C ALA A 84 11.74 13.41 7.23
N THR A 85 11.17 14.33 6.47
CA THR A 85 10.94 14.16 5.03
C THR A 85 12.21 14.56 4.30
N GLU A 86 12.74 13.66 3.49
CA GLU A 86 13.89 13.93 2.63
C GLU A 86 13.43 14.60 1.33
N SER A 87 14.08 15.70 0.98
CA SER A 87 13.85 16.48 -0.24
C SER A 87 14.01 15.68 -1.55
N ALA A 88 13.39 16.16 -2.62
CA ALA A 88 13.41 15.48 -3.93
C ALA A 88 14.82 15.36 -4.54
N ASP A 89 15.76 16.26 -4.21
CA ASP A 89 17.18 16.17 -4.61
C ASP A 89 18.07 15.46 -3.56
N GLY A 90 17.54 15.18 -2.37
CA GLY A 90 18.24 14.52 -1.26
C GLY A 90 19.16 15.44 -0.47
N MET A 91 19.13 16.76 -0.71
CA MET A 91 20.06 17.74 -0.12
C MET A 91 19.53 18.44 1.14
N SER A 92 18.28 18.22 1.51
CA SER A 92 17.71 18.68 2.78
C SER A 92 16.72 17.69 3.40
N LEU A 93 16.53 17.85 4.71
CA LEU A 93 15.55 17.18 5.55
C LEU A 93 14.59 18.24 6.12
N SER A 94 13.29 17.99 6.09
CA SER A 94 12.33 18.82 6.82
C SER A 94 11.48 18.05 7.83
N VAL A 95 11.19 18.69 8.96
CA VAL A 95 10.25 18.23 9.98
C VAL A 95 9.26 19.35 10.25
N THR A 96 7.99 19.14 9.88
CA THR A 96 6.90 20.01 10.30
C THR A 96 6.61 19.77 11.78
N THR A 97 6.79 20.78 12.61
CA THR A 97 6.64 20.70 14.07
C THR A 97 6.11 22.02 14.63
N VAL A 98 5.67 21.99 15.87
CA VAL A 98 4.80 23.02 16.48
C VAL A 98 5.24 23.36 17.89
N ASP A 99 6.39 22.83 18.28
CA ASP A 99 7.08 23.20 19.51
C ASP A 99 7.59 24.64 19.36
N PRO A 100 7.04 25.62 20.11
CA PRO A 100 7.47 27.01 19.99
C PRO A 100 8.90 27.23 20.48
N ASP A 101 9.48 26.29 21.23
CA ASP A 101 10.87 26.37 21.66
C ASP A 101 11.83 26.14 20.46
N ILE A 102 11.36 25.59 19.33
CA ILE A 102 12.15 25.51 18.08
C ILE A 102 12.42 26.89 17.45
N ALA A 103 11.59 27.90 17.75
CA ALA A 103 11.86 29.30 17.43
C ALA A 103 12.95 29.92 18.34
N ALA A 104 13.53 29.13 19.25
CA ALA A 104 14.65 29.50 20.11
C ALA A 104 15.80 28.46 20.08
N ALA A 105 15.76 27.47 19.17
CA ALA A 105 16.74 26.38 19.08
C ALA A 105 18.19 26.89 18.97
N GLU A 106 19.10 26.31 19.76
CA GLU A 106 20.54 26.64 19.71
C GLU A 106 21.32 25.68 18.77
N THR A 107 20.98 24.38 18.76
CA THR A 107 21.51 23.40 17.79
C THR A 107 20.41 22.58 17.13
N VAL A 108 20.64 22.26 15.85
CA VAL A 108 19.87 21.28 15.09
C VAL A 108 20.85 20.38 14.37
N GLU A 109 20.64 19.06 14.46
CA GLU A 109 21.53 18.01 13.95
C GLU A 109 20.71 16.91 13.25
N LYS A 110 21.30 16.23 12.27
CA LYS A 110 20.72 15.04 11.63
C LYS A 110 20.94 13.82 12.52
N GLY A 111 19.90 13.01 12.73
CA GLY A 111 20.00 11.70 13.40
C GLY A 111 19.22 10.60 12.66
N TRP A 112 19.22 9.39 13.22
CA TRP A 112 18.48 8.24 12.69
C TRP A 112 17.44 7.70 13.69
N SER A 113 16.37 7.07 13.20
CA SER A 113 15.20 6.69 14.01
C SER A 113 15.46 5.54 15.01
N SER A 114 16.56 4.80 14.87
CA SER A 114 17.06 3.90 15.92
C SER A 114 17.48 4.65 17.20
N GLY A 115 17.82 5.94 17.10
CA GLY A 115 18.53 6.70 18.12
C GLY A 115 20.06 6.64 18.00
N ASP A 116 20.59 6.29 16.81
CA ASP A 116 22.00 6.45 16.47
C ASP A 116 22.21 7.79 15.72
N ASP A 117 23.17 8.61 16.13
CA ASP A 117 23.49 9.88 15.43
C ASP A 117 24.30 9.64 14.12
N GLU A 118 25.18 8.64 14.17
CA GLU A 118 26.12 8.24 13.11
C GLU A 118 25.91 6.76 12.75
N LYS A 119 25.91 6.43 11.45
CA LYS A 119 25.99 5.06 10.90
C LYS A 119 27.36 4.83 10.28
N ALA A 120 27.76 3.57 10.09
CA ALA A 120 29.14 3.19 9.72
C ALA A 120 29.64 3.71 8.34
N SER A 121 28.79 4.32 7.53
CA SER A 121 29.15 5.01 6.28
C SER A 121 29.63 6.47 6.47
N GLU A 122 29.51 7.05 7.67
CA GLU A 122 29.67 8.50 7.93
C GLU A 122 31.08 8.88 8.50
N ASP A 123 32.03 7.93 8.46
CA ASP A 123 33.45 8.00 8.90
C ASP A 123 33.69 8.23 10.42
N ALA A 124 34.94 8.09 10.92
CA ALA A 124 35.17 7.68 12.33
C ALA A 124 36.11 8.53 13.23
N ALA A 125 35.82 8.55 14.55
CA ALA A 125 36.66 9.07 15.65
C ALA A 125 36.70 8.14 16.91
N PRO A 126 37.65 8.30 17.87
CA PRO A 126 38.04 7.18 18.78
C PRO A 126 38.05 7.41 20.33
N GLN A 127 38.12 6.27 21.06
CA GLN A 127 38.40 6.05 22.52
C GLN A 127 37.21 6.22 23.50
N GLU A 128 36.96 5.34 24.49
CA GLU A 128 37.87 4.68 25.46
C GLU A 128 37.70 3.14 25.63
N GLU A 129 38.59 2.51 26.42
CA GLU A 129 38.62 1.06 26.69
C GLU A 129 38.01 0.68 28.07
N SER A 130 37.16 -0.35 28.09
CA SER A 130 36.81 -1.09 29.31
C SER A 130 36.74 -2.60 29.03
N VAL A 131 37.30 -3.42 29.92
CA VAL A 131 37.36 -4.89 29.76
C VAL A 131 36.14 -5.53 30.43
N ASP A 132 35.30 -6.20 29.64
CA ASP A 132 34.15 -6.94 30.15
C ASP A 132 34.60 -8.23 30.87
N THR A 133 33.94 -8.56 31.98
CA THR A 133 34.15 -9.78 32.76
C THR A 133 32.87 -10.60 32.95
N GLU A 134 31.74 -10.15 32.40
CA GLU A 134 30.45 -10.85 32.42
C GLU A 134 30.43 -12.00 31.40
N ASN A 135 31.05 -11.82 30.23
CA ASN A 135 31.26 -12.87 29.22
C ASN A 135 31.88 -14.15 29.81
N ASP A 136 32.92 -14.00 30.64
CA ASP A 136 33.61 -15.11 31.31
C ASP A 136 32.71 -15.92 32.24
N ALA A 137 31.59 -15.36 32.72
CA ALA A 137 30.59 -16.06 33.51
C ALA A 137 29.52 -16.72 32.62
N LEU A 138 29.04 -15.99 31.61
CA LEU A 138 28.05 -16.47 30.64
C LEU A 138 28.54 -17.70 29.87
N MET A 139 29.78 -17.67 29.35
CA MET A 139 30.34 -18.79 28.58
C MET A 139 30.44 -20.07 29.42
N ARG A 140 30.83 -19.97 30.70
CA ARG A 140 30.86 -21.12 31.63
C ARG A 140 29.48 -21.68 31.99
N GLN A 141 28.40 -20.92 31.79
CA GLN A 141 27.03 -21.42 31.92
C GLN A 141 26.51 -21.99 30.59
N LEU A 142 26.96 -21.48 29.45
CA LEU A 142 26.67 -22.04 28.13
C LEU A 142 27.35 -23.39 27.90
N ASP A 143 28.60 -23.55 28.35
CA ASP A 143 29.34 -24.83 28.35
C ASP A 143 28.62 -25.95 29.13
N ALA A 144 27.64 -25.61 29.98
CA ALA A 144 26.88 -26.55 30.80
C ALA A 144 25.57 -27.05 30.15
N LEU A 145 25.17 -26.49 29.00
CA LEU A 145 24.05 -27.00 28.21
C LEU A 145 24.53 -28.20 27.38
N GLU A 146 23.92 -29.38 27.54
CA GLU A 146 24.20 -30.50 26.64
C GLU A 146 23.69 -30.18 25.22
N PRO A 147 24.56 -30.10 24.19
CA PRO A 147 24.10 -29.91 22.82
C PRO A 147 23.48 -31.21 22.31
N LEU A 148 22.35 -31.11 21.61
CA LEU A 148 21.96 -32.19 20.69
C LEU A 148 22.99 -32.29 19.56
N ALA A 149 23.06 -33.46 18.91
CA ALA A 149 23.85 -33.62 17.71
C ALA A 149 23.34 -32.65 16.63
N ALA A 150 24.26 -31.87 16.04
CA ALA A 150 23.93 -30.94 14.97
C ALA A 150 23.27 -31.66 13.78
N VAL A 151 22.29 -31.00 13.15
CA VAL A 151 21.61 -31.55 11.97
C VAL A 151 22.49 -31.48 10.73
N GLU A 152 22.29 -32.39 9.78
CA GLU A 152 22.84 -32.30 8.42
C GLU A 152 22.53 -30.92 7.83
N ASP A 153 23.47 -30.29 7.13
CA ASP A 153 23.27 -28.90 6.73
C ASP A 153 22.23 -28.79 5.59
N PRO A 154 21.17 -27.97 5.75
CA PRO A 154 20.14 -27.83 4.73
C PRO A 154 20.65 -27.23 3.40
N SER A 155 21.81 -26.57 3.38
CA SER A 155 22.42 -26.00 2.17
C SER A 155 23.27 -26.98 1.36
N ASP A 156 23.58 -28.17 1.89
CA ASP A 156 24.26 -29.22 1.13
C ASP A 156 23.47 -29.55 -0.15
N LEU A 157 24.15 -29.62 -1.29
CA LEU A 157 23.50 -29.64 -2.60
C LEU A 157 22.74 -30.95 -2.86
N GLY A 158 21.48 -30.80 -3.30
CA GLY A 158 20.58 -31.90 -3.64
C GLY A 158 20.87 -32.57 -4.99
N ALA A 159 20.01 -33.52 -5.34
CA ALA A 159 20.19 -34.40 -6.50
C ALA A 159 19.95 -33.74 -7.87
N TYR A 160 19.39 -32.52 -7.92
CA TYR A 160 19.05 -31.85 -9.18
C TYR A 160 20.10 -30.82 -9.59
N THR A 161 20.35 -30.72 -10.90
CA THR A 161 21.19 -29.65 -11.47
C THR A 161 20.41 -28.36 -11.60
N VAL A 162 21.06 -27.22 -11.35
CA VAL A 162 20.45 -25.88 -11.48
C VAL A 162 20.76 -25.28 -12.86
N THR A 163 19.77 -24.66 -13.48
CA THR A 163 19.91 -23.83 -14.68
C THR A 163 19.65 -22.38 -14.29
N GLU A 164 20.65 -21.52 -14.45
CA GLU A 164 20.54 -20.10 -14.11
C GLU A 164 20.23 -19.26 -15.35
N ALA A 165 19.36 -18.25 -15.20
CA ALA A 165 19.05 -17.30 -16.26
C ALA A 165 18.66 -15.94 -15.66
N GLU A 166 19.03 -14.86 -16.33
CA GLU A 166 18.73 -13.49 -15.91
C GLU A 166 17.79 -12.85 -16.91
N TYR A 167 16.80 -12.12 -16.43
CA TYR A 167 15.84 -11.40 -17.24
C TYR A 167 15.84 -9.92 -16.85
N ASP A 168 15.76 -9.06 -17.86
CA ASP A 168 15.73 -7.62 -17.69
C ASP A 168 14.70 -7.02 -18.65
N PHE A 169 13.51 -6.70 -18.15
CA PHE A 169 12.50 -6.05 -19.01
C PHE A 169 12.80 -4.57 -19.26
N GLY A 170 13.75 -3.98 -18.53
CA GLY A 170 14.07 -2.55 -18.58
C GLY A 170 13.80 -1.84 -17.26
N ASP A 171 14.48 -0.72 -17.06
CA ASP A 171 14.55 -0.04 -15.77
C ASP A 171 13.23 0.69 -15.39
N ARG A 172 12.25 0.84 -16.31
CA ARG A 172 10.91 1.42 -16.06
C ARG A 172 9.77 0.57 -16.63
N ALA A 173 9.91 -0.75 -16.57
CA ALA A 173 8.99 -1.75 -17.11
C ALA A 173 7.62 -1.88 -16.39
N VAL A 174 7.52 -1.60 -15.08
CA VAL A 174 6.30 -1.84 -14.28
C VAL A 174 5.89 -0.59 -13.48
N PRO A 175 4.60 -0.21 -13.40
CA PRO A 175 4.14 0.85 -12.49
C PRO A 175 4.22 0.37 -11.04
N LEU A 176 4.80 1.17 -10.15
CA LEU A 176 4.96 0.79 -8.74
C LEU A 176 3.80 1.29 -7.87
N ALA A 177 3.26 0.41 -7.02
CA ALA A 177 2.17 0.74 -6.11
C ALA A 177 2.60 1.72 -5.00
N ALA A 178 1.69 2.65 -4.63
CA ALA A 178 1.80 3.55 -3.48
C ALA A 178 3.05 4.46 -3.39
N ILE A 179 3.84 4.60 -4.48
CA ILE A 179 5.11 5.35 -4.51
C ILE A 179 5.11 6.42 -5.61
N GLY A 180 4.35 7.50 -5.40
CA GLY A 180 4.35 8.70 -6.25
C GLY A 180 4.01 8.52 -7.74
N GLY A 181 3.42 7.40 -8.15
CA GLY A 181 3.06 7.12 -9.54
C GLY A 181 4.23 6.78 -10.48
N ILE A 182 5.42 6.49 -9.95
CA ILE A 182 6.60 6.17 -10.77
C ILE A 182 6.54 4.75 -11.36
N ARG A 183 7.39 4.50 -12.36
CA ARG A 183 7.67 3.16 -12.90
C ARG A 183 9.05 2.70 -12.46
N GLY A 184 9.17 1.41 -12.17
CA GLY A 184 10.41 0.74 -11.81
C GLY A 184 10.72 -0.46 -12.70
N GLU A 185 11.78 -1.18 -12.37
CA GLU A 185 12.27 -2.31 -13.14
C GLU A 185 11.46 -3.60 -12.90
N MET A 186 11.48 -4.50 -13.88
CA MET A 186 11.03 -5.88 -13.72
C MET A 186 12.19 -6.78 -14.14
N THR A 187 13.14 -6.94 -13.21
CA THR A 187 14.49 -7.44 -13.51
C THR A 187 14.97 -8.36 -12.38
N GLY A 188 15.63 -9.46 -12.71
CA GLY A 188 16.06 -10.44 -11.72
C GLY A 188 16.70 -11.70 -12.30
N LYS A 189 16.91 -12.69 -11.43
CA LYS A 189 17.60 -13.95 -11.75
C LYS A 189 16.79 -15.16 -11.31
N MET A 190 16.57 -16.06 -12.25
CA MET A 190 15.97 -17.38 -12.08
C MET A 190 17.04 -18.45 -11.81
N TYR A 191 16.78 -19.32 -10.84
CA TYR A 191 17.51 -20.54 -10.53
C TYR A 191 16.53 -21.70 -10.66
N LEU A 192 16.58 -22.37 -11.81
CA LEU A 192 15.58 -23.35 -12.21
C LEU A 192 16.12 -24.77 -12.05
N THR A 193 15.39 -25.62 -11.33
CA THR A 193 15.78 -27.02 -11.13
C THR A 193 15.64 -27.87 -12.40
N SER A 194 16.40 -28.96 -12.52
CA SER A 194 16.16 -30.00 -13.53
C SER A 194 15.12 -31.05 -13.14
N ALA A 195 14.48 -30.92 -11.96
CA ALA A 195 13.31 -31.72 -11.62
C ALA A 195 12.15 -31.51 -12.63
N GLU A 196 11.43 -32.59 -12.95
CA GLU A 196 10.31 -32.56 -13.88
C GLU A 196 9.04 -31.96 -13.26
N GLY A 197 8.18 -31.41 -14.13
CA GLY A 197 6.87 -30.86 -13.77
C GLY A 197 6.91 -29.46 -13.15
N ALA A 198 5.77 -29.06 -12.58
CA ALA A 198 5.64 -27.83 -11.80
C ALA A 198 6.27 -28.03 -10.43
N ARG A 199 7.06 -27.05 -9.98
CA ARG A 199 7.86 -27.12 -8.75
C ARG A 199 7.51 -25.97 -7.80
N PRO A 200 7.58 -26.17 -6.47
CA PRO A 200 7.39 -25.09 -5.51
C PRO A 200 8.34 -23.92 -5.80
N THR A 201 7.82 -22.71 -5.65
CA THR A 201 8.46 -21.48 -6.11
C THR A 201 8.91 -20.64 -4.93
N VAL A 202 10.13 -20.10 -4.94
CA VAL A 202 10.61 -19.18 -3.89
C VAL A 202 10.98 -17.83 -4.52
N VAL A 203 10.56 -16.73 -3.92
CA VAL A 203 10.95 -15.36 -4.33
C VAL A 203 11.83 -14.73 -3.24
N LEU A 204 12.99 -14.21 -3.64
CA LEU A 204 13.97 -13.56 -2.76
C LEU A 204 14.08 -12.06 -3.12
N LEU A 205 13.83 -11.19 -2.15
CA LEU A 205 13.83 -9.73 -2.31
C LEU A 205 14.87 -9.08 -1.37
N HIS A 206 15.60 -8.08 -1.87
CA HIS A 206 16.61 -7.34 -1.11
C HIS A 206 16.04 -6.12 -0.36
N GLY A 207 16.84 -5.57 0.56
CA GLY A 207 16.55 -4.37 1.35
C GLY A 207 16.84 -3.05 0.63
N ARG A 208 16.66 -1.95 1.36
CA ARG A 208 17.06 -0.62 0.91
C ARG A 208 18.57 -0.46 1.06
N HIS A 209 19.23 -0.34 -0.08
CA HIS A 209 20.65 -0.05 -0.20
C HIS A 209 20.85 0.74 -1.49
N THR A 210 22.04 1.31 -1.69
CA THR A 210 22.42 2.05 -2.90
C THR A 210 22.10 1.27 -4.19
N SER A 211 21.30 1.90 -5.06
CA SER A 211 20.87 1.36 -6.37
C SER A 211 21.87 1.58 -7.51
N CYS A 212 22.60 2.69 -7.47
CA CYS A 212 23.49 3.14 -8.54
C CYS A 212 24.84 3.57 -7.95
N SER A 213 25.94 3.14 -8.56
CA SER A 213 27.29 3.49 -8.10
C SER A 213 28.14 4.07 -9.22
N GLY A 214 28.78 5.20 -9.01
CA GLY A 214 29.66 5.86 -9.98
C GLY A 214 29.88 7.33 -9.63
N SER A 215 30.14 8.15 -10.64
CA SER A 215 30.32 9.60 -10.48
C SER A 215 29.19 10.39 -11.14
N GLY A 216 28.96 11.60 -10.66
CA GLY A 216 27.88 12.48 -11.11
C GLY A 216 26.58 12.27 -10.32
N SER A 217 25.86 13.37 -10.07
CA SER A 217 24.52 13.33 -9.48
C SER A 217 23.49 12.88 -10.52
N ASN A 218 22.42 12.23 -10.05
CA ASN A 218 21.30 11.77 -10.85
C ASN A 218 19.99 12.28 -10.24
N PRO A 219 19.44 13.42 -10.71
CA PRO A 219 18.22 14.01 -10.13
C PRO A 219 16.96 13.17 -10.37
N LEU A 220 17.01 12.19 -11.29
CA LEU A 220 15.93 11.22 -11.50
C LEU A 220 15.98 10.07 -10.49
N ARG A 221 17.11 9.88 -9.78
CA ARG A 221 17.44 8.82 -8.80
C ARG A 221 17.42 7.38 -9.34
N TRP A 222 16.58 7.10 -10.34
CA TRP A 222 16.48 5.87 -11.13
C TRP A 222 15.82 6.16 -12.50
N PRO A 223 16.25 5.56 -13.62
CA PRO A 223 17.39 4.65 -13.80
C PRO A 223 18.74 5.32 -13.51
N CYS A 224 19.82 4.54 -13.45
CA CYS A 224 21.16 5.05 -13.19
C CYS A 224 21.67 6.00 -14.31
N GLY A 225 22.44 7.01 -13.93
CA GLY A 225 23.04 7.96 -14.88
C GLY A 225 24.12 7.31 -15.77
N PRO A 226 24.48 7.92 -16.92
CA PRO A 226 25.40 7.33 -17.90
C PRO A 226 26.86 7.17 -17.42
N THR A 227 27.19 7.67 -16.23
CA THR A 227 28.48 7.55 -15.53
C THR A 227 28.39 6.69 -14.26
N GLN A 228 27.26 6.00 -14.06
CA GLN A 228 26.96 5.09 -12.96
C GLN A 228 26.71 3.67 -13.48
N MET A 229 27.01 2.66 -12.68
CA MET A 229 26.60 1.26 -12.89
C MET A 229 25.38 0.93 -12.01
N ASN A 230 24.50 0.08 -12.53
CA ASN A 230 23.42 -0.53 -11.77
C ASN A 230 24.00 -1.53 -10.75
N ILE A 231 23.58 -1.43 -9.48
CA ILE A 231 23.91 -2.44 -8.47
C ILE A 231 22.92 -3.59 -8.62
N ARG A 232 23.43 -4.73 -9.08
CA ARG A 232 22.66 -5.97 -9.35
C ARG A 232 22.35 -6.71 -8.05
N SER A 233 21.55 -6.05 -7.22
CA SER A 233 21.07 -6.39 -5.87
C SER A 233 20.55 -7.82 -5.72
N TYR A 234 19.81 -8.32 -6.71
CA TYR A 234 19.26 -9.67 -6.79
C TYR A 234 20.31 -10.81 -6.87
N LEU A 235 21.60 -10.48 -6.94
CA LEU A 235 22.68 -11.46 -6.80
C LEU A 235 23.03 -11.78 -5.33
N GLY A 236 22.47 -11.05 -4.35
CA GLY A 236 22.85 -11.18 -2.94
C GLY A 236 22.76 -12.60 -2.38
N TYR A 237 21.78 -13.39 -2.81
CA TYR A 237 21.38 -14.65 -2.15
C TYR A 237 21.62 -15.90 -3.02
N GLU A 238 22.59 -15.88 -3.93
CA GLU A 238 22.77 -16.94 -4.93
C GLU A 238 22.92 -18.35 -4.32
N SER A 239 23.63 -18.50 -3.20
CA SER A 239 23.87 -19.84 -2.62
C SER A 239 22.61 -20.44 -2.05
N THR A 240 21.75 -19.65 -1.38
CA THR A 240 20.42 -20.08 -0.93
C THR A 240 19.56 -20.52 -2.12
N ALA A 241 19.56 -19.72 -3.19
CA ALA A 241 18.81 -20.02 -4.39
C ALA A 241 19.30 -21.29 -5.12
N ARG A 242 20.61 -21.51 -5.18
CA ARG A 242 21.25 -22.72 -5.73
C ARG A 242 20.95 -23.96 -4.89
N ALA A 243 21.06 -23.85 -3.56
CA ALA A 243 20.76 -24.96 -2.65
C ALA A 243 19.30 -25.41 -2.80
N LEU A 244 18.35 -24.48 -2.70
CA LEU A 244 16.93 -24.75 -2.94
C LEU A 244 16.68 -25.33 -4.35
N ALA A 245 17.23 -24.73 -5.42
CA ALA A 245 17.03 -25.28 -6.76
C ALA A 245 17.62 -26.70 -6.93
N SER A 246 18.71 -27.04 -6.24
CA SER A 246 19.27 -28.40 -6.24
C SER A 246 18.42 -29.43 -5.48
N HIS A 247 17.57 -28.99 -4.54
CA HIS A 247 16.55 -29.82 -3.87
C HIS A 247 15.20 -29.86 -4.60
N GLY A 248 15.10 -29.23 -5.78
CA GLY A 248 13.91 -29.34 -6.63
C GLY A 248 12.91 -28.20 -6.45
N TYR A 249 13.34 -27.02 -6.04
CA TYR A 249 12.55 -25.78 -6.06
C TYR A 249 12.86 -25.00 -7.33
N ASN A 250 12.03 -24.01 -7.69
CA ASN A 250 12.43 -22.94 -8.61
C ASN A 250 12.53 -21.65 -7.81
N VAL A 251 13.64 -20.93 -7.93
CA VAL A 251 13.87 -19.70 -7.15
C VAL A 251 14.03 -18.51 -8.08
N LEU A 252 13.36 -17.41 -7.77
CA LEU A 252 13.62 -16.09 -8.35
C LEU A 252 14.23 -15.20 -7.28
N SER A 253 15.26 -14.44 -7.64
CA SER A 253 15.68 -13.27 -6.86
C SER A 253 15.46 -12.03 -7.72
N ILE A 254 14.83 -11.00 -7.15
CA ILE A 254 14.31 -9.85 -7.89
C ILE A 254 14.90 -8.52 -7.41
N ALA A 255 15.00 -7.56 -8.32
CA ALA A 255 15.41 -6.19 -8.06
C ALA A 255 14.24 -5.35 -7.53
N ALA A 256 14.56 -4.29 -6.77
CA ALA A 256 13.65 -3.24 -6.31
C ALA A 256 14.41 -1.90 -6.14
N ASN A 257 15.37 -1.64 -7.01
CA ASN A 257 16.24 -0.46 -7.01
C ASN A 257 15.45 0.82 -7.29
N ALA A 258 14.43 0.78 -8.16
CA ALA A 258 13.50 1.91 -8.33
C ALA A 258 12.76 2.27 -7.03
N VAL A 259 12.44 1.29 -6.18
CA VAL A 259 11.84 1.51 -4.86
C VAL A 259 12.90 2.11 -3.92
N ASN A 260 14.08 1.51 -3.81
CA ASN A 260 15.19 2.00 -2.96
C ASN A 260 15.53 3.48 -3.21
N SER A 261 15.49 3.92 -4.47
CA SER A 261 15.81 5.29 -4.87
C SER A 261 14.75 6.34 -4.47
N ASN A 262 13.53 5.93 -4.12
CA ASN A 262 12.34 6.80 -4.02
C ASN A 262 11.42 6.54 -2.80
N ASP A 263 11.71 5.54 -1.97
CA ASP A 263 10.80 5.07 -0.93
C ASP A 263 10.64 6.03 0.26
N ASN A 264 11.72 6.64 0.74
CA ASN A 264 11.72 7.68 1.77
C ASN A 264 10.81 8.88 1.42
N GLN A 265 10.71 9.25 0.13
CA GLN A 265 10.18 10.54 -0.32
C GLN A 265 8.79 10.42 -0.95
N LEU A 266 8.52 9.31 -1.66
CA LEU A 266 7.30 9.15 -2.47
C LEU A 266 6.30 8.13 -1.90
N ALA A 267 6.67 7.32 -0.90
CA ALA A 267 5.81 6.29 -0.32
C ALA A 267 5.45 6.59 1.15
N LEU A 268 4.15 6.54 1.48
CA LEU A 268 3.66 6.81 2.85
C LEU A 268 4.12 5.75 3.86
N ASP A 269 4.45 4.56 3.39
CA ASP A 269 4.86 3.39 4.18
C ASP A 269 6.37 3.06 4.01
N TYR A 270 7.15 3.96 3.40
CA TYR A 270 8.53 3.72 2.98
C TYR A 270 8.71 2.47 2.09
N GLY A 271 7.72 2.21 1.24
CA GLY A 271 7.81 1.29 0.10
C GLY A 271 7.49 -0.17 0.42
N ALA A 272 6.92 -0.47 1.59
CA ALA A 272 6.52 -1.84 1.95
C ALA A 272 5.49 -2.41 0.95
N GLN A 273 4.45 -1.65 0.61
CA GLN A 273 3.42 -1.96 -0.38
C GLN A 273 3.97 -1.99 -1.82
N ALA A 274 4.91 -1.10 -2.15
CA ALA A 274 5.58 -1.13 -3.46
C ALA A 274 6.36 -2.45 -3.66
N ARG A 275 7.09 -2.89 -2.62
CA ARG A 275 7.81 -4.17 -2.57
C ARG A 275 6.86 -5.37 -2.53
N GLY A 276 5.77 -5.26 -1.75
CA GLY A 276 4.74 -6.27 -1.65
C GLY A 276 4.06 -6.54 -2.99
N GLN A 277 3.62 -5.48 -3.68
CA GLN A 277 3.01 -5.59 -5.00
C GLN A 277 4.00 -6.12 -6.05
N LEU A 278 5.26 -5.69 -6.04
CA LEU A 278 6.28 -6.17 -6.99
C LEU A 278 6.51 -7.69 -6.91
N ILE A 279 6.36 -8.29 -5.72
CA ILE A 279 6.34 -9.74 -5.55
C ILE A 279 5.09 -10.35 -6.20
N LEU A 280 3.90 -9.78 -6.03
CA LEU A 280 2.66 -10.27 -6.66
C LEU A 280 2.69 -10.14 -8.19
N ASP A 281 3.26 -9.06 -8.71
CA ASP A 281 3.48 -8.83 -10.15
C ASP A 281 4.48 -9.85 -10.73
N THR A 282 5.52 -10.18 -9.95
CA THR A 282 6.45 -11.28 -10.27
C THR A 282 5.73 -12.63 -10.29
N LEU A 283 4.83 -12.90 -9.34
CA LEU A 283 4.03 -14.14 -9.34
C LEU A 283 3.05 -14.20 -10.51
N ASP A 284 2.48 -13.07 -10.95
CA ASP A 284 1.63 -13.01 -12.14
C ASP A 284 2.43 -13.19 -13.46
N MET A 285 3.63 -12.62 -13.53
CA MET A 285 4.60 -12.89 -14.61
C MET A 285 4.89 -14.39 -14.72
N LEU A 286 5.17 -15.04 -13.58
CA LEU A 286 5.38 -16.50 -13.51
C LEU A 286 4.12 -17.29 -13.85
N ARG A 287 2.92 -16.80 -13.49
CA ARG A 287 1.63 -17.44 -13.81
C ARG A 287 1.44 -17.51 -15.32
N LYS A 288 1.63 -16.37 -16.02
CA LYS A 288 1.60 -16.26 -17.48
C LYS A 288 2.66 -17.16 -18.14
N ALA A 289 3.92 -17.09 -17.68
CA ALA A 289 4.99 -17.93 -18.21
C ALA A 289 4.74 -19.44 -18.01
N SER A 290 4.24 -19.85 -16.84
CA SER A 290 3.89 -21.24 -16.54
C SER A 290 2.69 -21.74 -17.36
N ALA A 291 1.70 -20.89 -17.64
CA ALA A 291 0.64 -21.19 -18.60
C ALA A 291 1.16 -21.29 -20.06
N GLY A 292 2.28 -20.64 -20.37
CA GLY A 292 2.76 -20.40 -21.74
C GLY A 292 1.95 -19.34 -22.47
N GLU A 293 1.42 -18.36 -21.72
CA GLU A 293 0.87 -17.10 -22.21
C GLU A 293 2.03 -16.16 -22.59
N ALA A 294 1.74 -15.12 -23.38
CA ALA A 294 2.73 -14.09 -23.69
C ALA A 294 3.04 -13.26 -22.43
N VAL A 295 4.32 -13.10 -22.12
CA VAL A 295 4.82 -12.19 -21.09
C VAL A 295 5.56 -11.06 -21.79
N SER A 296 5.08 -9.84 -21.59
CA SER A 296 5.71 -8.62 -22.08
C SER A 296 5.42 -7.44 -21.17
N TYR A 297 6.37 -6.52 -21.05
CA TYR A 297 6.24 -5.27 -20.30
C TYR A 297 6.73 -4.08 -21.13
N ASP A 298 6.19 -2.90 -20.84
CA ASP A 298 6.50 -1.65 -21.52
C ASP A 298 7.52 -0.83 -20.74
N ASP A 299 8.77 -0.87 -21.16
CA ASP A 299 9.82 0.00 -20.63
C ASP A 299 9.73 1.38 -21.27
N THR A 300 9.46 2.40 -20.45
CA THR A 300 9.20 3.77 -20.93
C THR A 300 10.33 4.67 -20.45
N THR A 301 11.04 5.37 -21.33
CA THR A 301 12.05 6.36 -20.91
C THR A 301 11.40 7.59 -20.26
N TRP A 302 12.19 8.40 -19.55
CA TRP A 302 11.70 9.68 -19.01
C TRP A 302 11.50 10.70 -20.15
N ALA A 303 10.30 11.28 -20.22
CA ALA A 303 10.03 12.42 -21.09
C ALA A 303 10.80 13.66 -20.62
N THR A 304 11.16 14.53 -21.56
CA THR A 304 11.86 15.81 -21.36
C THR A 304 11.24 16.88 -22.25
N GLU A 305 11.61 18.15 -22.06
CA GLU A 305 11.10 19.26 -22.89
C GLU A 305 11.46 19.16 -24.39
N SER A 306 12.39 18.27 -24.76
CA SER A 306 12.88 18.09 -26.14
C SER A 306 12.73 16.66 -26.70
N ASP A 307 12.26 15.70 -25.88
CA ASP A 307 11.99 14.31 -26.27
C ASP A 307 10.76 13.82 -25.47
N PRO A 308 9.64 13.43 -26.11
CA PRO A 308 8.43 13.01 -25.42
C PRO A 308 8.57 11.69 -24.65
N GLY A 309 9.71 11.01 -24.73
CA GLY A 309 9.93 9.69 -24.16
C GLY A 309 9.59 8.58 -25.15
N VAL A 310 10.24 7.43 -24.97
CA VAL A 310 10.14 6.27 -25.86
C VAL A 310 9.69 5.07 -25.05
N THR A 311 8.57 4.47 -25.45
CA THR A 311 8.10 3.19 -24.93
C THR A 311 8.60 2.05 -25.79
N THR A 312 9.25 1.06 -25.16
CA THR A 312 9.71 -0.18 -25.78
C THR A 312 9.05 -1.36 -25.09
N THR A 313 8.06 -1.96 -25.75
CA THR A 313 7.52 -3.27 -25.34
C THR A 313 8.59 -4.34 -25.50
N ARG A 314 8.91 -5.09 -24.44
CA ARG A 314 9.84 -6.23 -24.48
C ARG A 314 9.12 -7.50 -24.07
N THR A 315 9.28 -8.58 -24.82
CA THR A 315 8.83 -9.92 -24.40
C THR A 315 9.83 -10.55 -23.43
N LEU A 316 9.46 -11.65 -22.78
CA LEU A 316 10.39 -12.37 -21.90
C LEU A 316 11.63 -12.90 -22.63
N ASP A 317 11.54 -13.30 -23.90
CA ASP A 317 12.71 -13.71 -24.68
C ASP A 317 13.61 -12.49 -25.04
N ASP A 318 13.03 -11.31 -25.25
CA ASP A 318 13.79 -10.06 -25.40
C ASP A 318 14.46 -9.66 -24.07
N ALA A 319 13.79 -9.86 -22.94
CA ALA A 319 14.32 -9.55 -21.60
C ALA A 319 15.47 -10.49 -21.18
N LEU A 320 15.36 -11.77 -21.53
CA LEU A 320 16.45 -12.76 -21.38
C LEU A 320 17.65 -12.40 -22.27
N ALA A 321 17.41 -11.91 -23.49
CA ALA A 321 18.47 -11.43 -24.37
C ALA A 321 19.11 -10.13 -23.84
N LEU A 322 18.32 -9.15 -23.40
CA LEU A 322 18.78 -7.84 -22.95
C LEU A 322 19.77 -7.98 -21.80
N ALA A 323 19.48 -8.80 -20.79
CA ALA A 323 20.35 -9.06 -19.66
C ALA A 323 21.78 -9.48 -20.08
N THR A 324 21.93 -10.26 -21.14
CA THR A 324 23.24 -10.71 -21.68
C THR A 324 23.96 -9.64 -22.52
N THR A 325 23.27 -8.56 -22.88
CA THR A 325 23.77 -7.47 -23.76
C THR A 325 23.87 -6.11 -23.07
N ARG A 326 23.55 -6.01 -21.77
CA ARG A 326 23.75 -4.80 -20.97
C ARG A 326 25.17 -4.26 -21.11
N THR A 327 25.29 -2.94 -21.22
CA THR A 327 26.57 -2.23 -21.25
C THR A 327 27.30 -2.29 -19.90
N ASP A 328 26.55 -2.36 -18.81
CA ASP A 328 27.06 -2.57 -17.46
C ASP A 328 26.82 -4.02 -16.99
N GLN A 329 27.91 -4.69 -16.57
CA GLN A 329 27.91 -6.04 -16.01
C GLN A 329 26.98 -7.05 -16.77
N PRO A 330 27.22 -7.35 -18.06
CA PRO A 330 26.36 -8.27 -18.82
C PRO A 330 26.25 -9.66 -18.17
N ALA A 331 25.04 -10.21 -18.18
CA ALA A 331 24.73 -11.53 -17.63
C ALA A 331 25.36 -12.68 -18.46
N ALA A 332 25.53 -13.84 -17.83
CA ALA A 332 25.94 -15.05 -18.52
C ALA A 332 24.82 -15.57 -19.43
N ALA A 333 25.15 -15.94 -20.67
CA ALA A 333 24.17 -16.49 -21.61
C ALA A 333 23.60 -17.84 -21.13
N SER A 334 22.28 -18.00 -21.20
CA SER A 334 21.54 -19.18 -20.76
C SER A 334 20.79 -19.86 -21.90
N SER A 335 20.33 -21.09 -21.65
CA SER A 335 19.46 -21.85 -22.55
C SER A 335 17.96 -21.69 -22.25
N VAL A 336 17.61 -20.90 -21.23
CA VAL A 336 16.22 -20.56 -20.89
C VAL A 336 15.61 -19.68 -21.97
N THR A 337 14.34 -19.95 -22.25
CA THR A 337 13.43 -19.20 -23.14
C THR A 337 12.04 -19.17 -22.52
N ALA A 338 11.16 -18.24 -22.93
CA ALA A 338 9.77 -18.19 -22.47
C ALA A 338 9.04 -19.53 -22.69
N ALA A 339 9.25 -20.17 -23.84
CA ALA A 339 8.69 -21.49 -24.14
C ALA A 339 9.17 -22.60 -23.18
N SER A 340 10.38 -22.50 -22.63
CA SER A 340 10.93 -23.45 -21.65
C SER A 340 10.38 -23.30 -20.23
N LEU A 341 9.69 -22.18 -19.94
CA LEU A 341 9.09 -21.91 -18.63
C LEU A 341 7.70 -22.53 -18.44
N LYS A 342 7.06 -22.99 -19.53
CA LYS A 342 5.72 -23.56 -19.50
C LYS A 342 5.64 -24.78 -18.57
N GLY A 343 4.75 -24.71 -17.59
CA GLY A 343 4.50 -25.76 -16.59
C GLY A 343 5.58 -25.93 -15.54
N ARG A 344 6.53 -24.98 -15.38
CA ARG A 344 7.65 -25.10 -14.43
C ARG A 344 7.31 -24.67 -13.01
N PHE A 345 6.39 -23.73 -12.82
CA PHE A 345 6.11 -23.10 -11.52
C PHE A 345 4.79 -23.59 -10.93
N ASP A 346 4.84 -24.14 -9.71
CA ASP A 346 3.66 -24.38 -8.87
C ASP A 346 3.44 -23.18 -7.94
N LEU A 347 2.55 -22.28 -8.36
CA LEU A 347 2.19 -21.08 -7.60
C LEU A 347 1.13 -21.34 -6.51
N ARG A 348 0.83 -22.61 -6.20
CA ARG A 348 0.11 -23.01 -4.97
C ARG A 348 1.04 -23.27 -3.79
N GLN A 349 2.36 -23.30 -4.03
CA GLN A 349 3.38 -23.48 -3.00
C GLN A 349 4.50 -22.45 -3.24
N VAL A 350 4.27 -21.25 -2.73
CA VAL A 350 5.15 -20.09 -2.82
C VAL A 350 5.79 -19.82 -1.45
N GLY A 351 7.11 -19.71 -1.43
CA GLY A 351 7.87 -19.15 -0.31
C GLY A 351 8.39 -17.76 -0.66
N ILE A 352 8.47 -16.85 0.30
CA ILE A 352 9.03 -15.52 0.10
C ILE A 352 10.04 -15.16 1.20
N MET A 353 11.18 -14.60 0.80
CA MET A 353 12.20 -14.06 1.70
C MET A 353 12.46 -12.60 1.35
N GLY A 354 12.53 -11.75 2.36
CA GLY A 354 12.78 -10.32 2.19
C GLY A 354 13.80 -9.81 3.19
N HIS A 355 14.83 -9.08 2.73
CA HIS A 355 15.81 -8.45 3.60
C HIS A 355 15.40 -7.02 3.99
N SER A 356 15.50 -6.64 5.26
CA SER A 356 15.34 -5.26 5.75
C SER A 356 14.02 -4.58 5.34
N ARG A 357 14.02 -3.49 4.55
CA ARG A 357 12.77 -2.93 3.96
C ARG A 357 12.06 -3.91 3.01
N GLY A 358 12.78 -4.82 2.37
CA GLY A 358 12.21 -5.98 1.68
C GLY A 358 11.60 -7.01 2.64
N GLY A 359 12.05 -7.07 3.89
CA GLY A 359 11.49 -7.89 4.96
C GLY A 359 10.11 -7.46 5.41
N GLU A 360 9.91 -6.15 5.60
CA GLU A 360 8.56 -5.58 5.74
C GLU A 360 7.75 -5.74 4.44
N GLY A 361 8.43 -5.63 3.28
CA GLY A 361 7.86 -5.90 1.96
C GLY A 361 7.29 -7.31 1.75
N VAL A 362 7.89 -8.37 2.30
CA VAL A 362 7.33 -9.74 2.23
C VAL A 362 6.14 -9.93 3.18
N VAL A 363 6.12 -9.24 4.32
CA VAL A 363 4.92 -9.20 5.19
C VAL A 363 3.78 -8.48 4.47
N SER A 364 4.07 -7.37 3.80
CA SER A 364 3.12 -6.67 2.92
C SER A 364 2.64 -7.54 1.75
N ALA A 365 3.54 -8.29 1.10
CA ALA A 365 3.15 -9.23 0.04
C ALA A 365 2.14 -10.28 0.54
N ALA A 366 2.29 -10.79 1.77
CA ALA A 366 1.38 -11.77 2.34
C ALA A 366 -0.01 -11.16 2.65
N THR A 367 -0.07 -9.98 3.27
CA THR A 367 -1.34 -9.30 3.59
C THR A 367 -2.09 -8.83 2.34
N LEU A 368 -1.37 -8.25 1.36
CA LEU A 368 -1.93 -7.89 0.05
C LEU A 368 -2.43 -9.11 -0.71
N ASN A 369 -1.68 -10.21 -0.71
CA ASN A 369 -2.10 -11.47 -1.32
C ASN A 369 -3.39 -12.02 -0.70
N GLN A 370 -3.49 -11.99 0.64
CA GLN A 370 -4.69 -12.41 1.36
C GLN A 370 -5.88 -11.46 1.16
N ALA A 371 -5.67 -10.22 0.68
CA ALA A 371 -6.76 -9.32 0.30
C ALA A 371 -7.33 -9.59 -1.12
N LEU A 372 -6.69 -10.45 -1.93
CA LEU A 372 -7.15 -10.82 -3.28
C LEU A 372 -8.36 -11.77 -3.25
N GLU A 373 -9.22 -11.68 -4.27
CA GLU A 373 -10.30 -12.66 -4.53
C GLU A 373 -9.76 -14.08 -4.82
N SER A 374 -8.55 -14.18 -5.37
CA SER A 374 -7.85 -15.45 -5.62
C SER A 374 -6.38 -15.33 -5.23
N PRO A 375 -6.03 -15.52 -3.94
CA PRO A 375 -4.66 -15.45 -3.46
C PRO A 375 -3.75 -16.49 -4.13
N PHE A 376 -2.49 -16.10 -4.40
CA PHE A 376 -1.40 -17.04 -4.65
C PHE A 376 -1.15 -17.88 -3.41
N GLY A 377 -0.60 -19.09 -3.60
CA GLY A 377 -0.33 -20.03 -2.51
C GLY A 377 0.91 -19.70 -1.70
N ILE A 378 0.98 -18.51 -1.09
CA ILE A 378 2.06 -18.13 -0.17
C ILE A 378 1.91 -18.95 1.12
N VAL A 379 2.88 -19.84 1.36
CA VAL A 379 2.86 -20.84 2.44
C VAL A 379 4.13 -20.83 3.31
N SER A 380 5.04 -19.89 3.08
CA SER A 380 6.24 -19.69 3.90
C SER A 380 6.76 -18.25 3.77
N VAL A 381 6.97 -17.53 4.87
CA VAL A 381 7.48 -16.14 4.87
C VAL A 381 8.71 -16.01 5.78
N LEU A 382 9.79 -15.42 5.25
CA LEU A 382 11.04 -15.22 5.97
C LEU A 382 11.49 -13.75 5.90
N PRO A 383 11.13 -12.91 6.88
CA PRO A 383 11.68 -11.57 7.04
C PRO A 383 13.10 -11.64 7.64
N LEU A 384 14.11 -11.28 6.86
CA LEU A 384 15.53 -11.26 7.26
C LEU A 384 15.94 -9.84 7.69
N ALA A 385 16.48 -9.69 8.90
CA ALA A 385 16.87 -8.42 9.51
C ALA A 385 15.88 -7.26 9.28
N PRO A 386 14.56 -7.46 9.46
CA PRO A 386 13.57 -6.59 8.84
C PRO A 386 13.28 -5.33 9.68
N VAL A 387 12.91 -4.25 8.99
CA VAL A 387 12.20 -3.12 9.62
C VAL A 387 10.74 -3.51 9.92
N ASP A 388 10.06 -2.71 10.74
CA ASP A 388 8.62 -2.79 11.00
C ASP A 388 8.10 -1.36 11.26
N PHE A 389 8.07 -0.55 10.21
CA PHE A 389 7.58 0.82 10.32
C PHE A 389 6.06 0.87 10.48
N GLY A 390 5.35 -0.09 9.87
CA GLY A 390 3.90 -0.17 9.82
C GLY A 390 3.21 -1.05 10.86
N ARG A 391 3.93 -1.77 11.73
CA ARG A 391 3.36 -2.65 12.78
C ARG A 391 2.33 -3.63 12.19
N MET A 392 2.73 -4.32 11.11
CA MET A 392 1.87 -5.27 10.39
C MET A 392 1.73 -6.59 11.15
N THR A 393 0.52 -7.16 11.18
CA THR A 393 0.29 -8.52 11.68
C THR A 393 -0.06 -9.46 10.52
N MET A 394 0.45 -10.69 10.56
CA MET A 394 0.39 -11.62 9.44
C MET A 394 -0.24 -12.97 9.84
N PRO A 395 -1.40 -13.35 9.25
CA PRO A 395 -2.08 -14.61 9.56
C PRO A 395 -1.64 -15.77 8.66
N ASP A 396 -2.03 -16.98 9.10
CA ASP A 396 -2.18 -18.20 8.31
C ASP A 396 -0.92 -18.80 7.65
N VAL A 397 0.26 -18.20 7.83
CA VAL A 397 1.50 -18.64 7.15
C VAL A 397 2.65 -18.86 8.16
N PRO A 398 3.34 -20.03 8.14
CA PRO A 398 4.54 -20.25 8.92
C PRO A 398 5.61 -19.19 8.64
N THR A 399 6.17 -18.63 9.71
CA THR A 399 7.01 -17.42 9.64
C THR A 399 8.25 -17.55 10.51
N ALA A 400 9.43 -17.25 9.96
CA ALA A 400 10.66 -17.10 10.74
C ALA A 400 11.32 -15.75 10.47
N VAL A 401 11.41 -14.92 11.51
CA VAL A 401 12.06 -13.60 11.45
C VAL A 401 13.49 -13.74 11.95
N PHE A 402 14.46 -13.41 11.12
CA PHE A 402 15.88 -13.53 11.46
C PHE A 402 16.41 -12.17 11.95
N LEU A 403 17.08 -12.16 13.10
CA LEU A 403 17.45 -10.96 13.85
C LEU A 403 18.95 -10.97 14.20
N PRO A 404 19.82 -10.34 13.39
CA PRO A 404 21.26 -10.24 13.68
C PRO A 404 21.55 -9.40 14.92
N TYR A 405 22.32 -9.92 15.88
CA TYR A 405 22.51 -9.21 17.16
C TYR A 405 23.32 -7.92 17.05
N CYS A 406 24.24 -7.87 16.09
CA CYS A 406 25.15 -6.76 15.81
C CYS A 406 24.72 -5.95 14.58
N ASP A 407 23.41 -5.87 14.33
CA ASP A 407 22.81 -4.97 13.34
C ASP A 407 23.14 -3.51 13.68
N GLY A 408 23.83 -2.81 12.77
CA GLY A 408 24.10 -1.37 12.89
C GLY A 408 23.10 -0.50 12.12
N ASP A 409 22.36 -1.06 11.17
CA ASP A 409 21.39 -0.34 10.35
C ASP A 409 20.03 -0.27 11.08
N VAL A 410 19.35 -1.41 11.21
CA VAL A 410 18.10 -1.58 11.95
C VAL A 410 18.41 -1.93 13.42
N SER A 411 19.28 -1.14 14.04
CA SER A 411 19.93 -1.48 15.32
C SER A 411 18.95 -1.74 16.49
N ASN A 412 17.68 -1.32 16.34
CA ASN A 412 16.61 -1.56 17.31
C ASN A 412 15.88 -2.91 17.18
N GLN A 413 16.13 -3.68 16.12
CA GLN A 413 15.57 -5.02 15.90
C GLN A 413 14.03 -5.04 15.94
N GLN A 414 13.39 -3.94 15.51
CA GLN A 414 11.93 -3.77 15.48
C GLN A 414 11.18 -4.89 14.74
N GLY A 415 11.83 -5.62 13.83
CA GLY A 415 11.33 -6.87 13.25
C GLY A 415 10.81 -7.92 14.23
N GLN A 416 11.26 -7.91 15.49
CA GLN A 416 10.72 -8.72 16.59
C GLN A 416 9.19 -8.56 16.72
N HIS A 417 8.65 -7.38 16.39
CA HIS A 417 7.22 -7.08 16.40
C HIS A 417 6.37 -8.04 15.54
N PHE A 418 6.86 -8.52 14.40
CA PHE A 418 6.07 -9.42 13.54
C PHE A 418 5.71 -10.73 14.24
N ILE A 419 6.58 -11.23 15.12
CA ILE A 419 6.33 -12.42 15.94
C ILE A 419 5.47 -12.04 17.15
N ASP A 420 5.81 -10.94 17.81
CA ASP A 420 5.15 -10.47 19.02
C ASP A 420 3.67 -10.14 18.80
N ASP A 421 3.35 -9.34 17.78
CA ASP A 421 1.99 -8.88 17.50
C ASP A 421 1.15 -9.98 16.82
N SER A 422 1.71 -10.75 15.88
CA SER A 422 0.92 -11.71 15.09
C SER A 422 0.51 -12.98 15.84
N ARG A 423 1.30 -13.42 16.84
CA ARG A 423 1.19 -14.78 17.41
C ARG A 423 -0.15 -15.16 18.02
N HIS A 424 -0.93 -14.17 18.50
CA HIS A 424 -2.27 -14.38 19.07
C HIS A 424 -3.37 -13.60 18.32
N ALA A 425 -3.05 -12.98 17.17
CA ALA A 425 -3.93 -12.01 16.51
C ALA A 425 -5.04 -12.62 15.61
N TYR A 426 -4.98 -13.93 15.34
CA TYR A 426 -5.85 -14.59 14.35
C TYR A 426 -6.30 -16.02 14.72
N GLY A 427 -5.85 -16.55 15.87
CA GLY A 427 -6.20 -17.91 16.34
C GLY A 427 -5.77 -19.06 15.42
N ASP A 428 -4.76 -18.85 14.57
CA ASP A 428 -4.37 -19.74 13.48
C ASP A 428 -3.41 -20.86 13.90
N ASP A 429 -3.15 -21.78 12.98
CA ASP A 429 -2.45 -23.05 13.24
C ASP A 429 -1.08 -23.10 12.55
N VAL A 430 -0.23 -22.10 12.79
CA VAL A 430 1.11 -22.00 12.16
C VAL A 430 2.23 -21.64 13.13
N LEU A 431 3.43 -22.18 12.88
CA LEU A 431 4.65 -21.86 13.61
C LEU A 431 5.11 -20.43 13.32
N ARG A 432 5.41 -19.66 14.37
CA ARG A 432 6.07 -18.34 14.27
C ARG A 432 7.34 -18.33 15.12
N SER A 433 8.47 -17.93 14.54
CA SER A 433 9.79 -18.03 15.18
C SER A 433 10.59 -16.73 15.08
N ALA A 434 11.08 -16.22 16.22
CA ALA A 434 12.15 -15.22 16.25
C ALA A 434 13.49 -15.96 16.32
N VAL A 435 14.36 -15.73 15.33
CA VAL A 435 15.66 -16.42 15.15
C VAL A 435 16.77 -15.39 15.32
N TRP A 436 17.30 -15.28 16.53
CA TRP A 436 18.38 -14.36 16.87
C TRP A 436 19.73 -14.95 16.50
N VAL A 437 20.49 -14.23 15.66
CA VAL A 437 21.81 -14.66 15.17
C VAL A 437 22.88 -13.81 15.83
N MET A 438 23.53 -14.36 16.87
CA MET A 438 24.54 -13.62 17.62
C MET A 438 25.82 -13.44 16.79
N GLY A 439 26.48 -12.29 16.92
CA GLY A 439 27.71 -11.99 16.17
C GLY A 439 27.51 -11.71 14.67
N ALA A 440 26.26 -11.69 14.17
CA ALA A 440 25.94 -11.24 12.81
C ALA A 440 25.52 -9.76 12.76
N ASN A 441 25.81 -9.10 11.63
CA ASN A 441 25.40 -7.74 11.28
C ASN A 441 24.24 -7.75 10.27
N HIS A 442 23.85 -6.57 9.77
CA HIS A 442 22.80 -6.44 8.78
C HIS A 442 23.20 -7.08 7.43
N ASN A 443 24.37 -6.71 6.90
CA ASN A 443 24.67 -6.91 5.49
C ASN A 443 25.13 -8.33 5.11
N PHE A 444 25.90 -9.02 5.97
CA PHE A 444 26.75 -10.14 5.52
C PHE A 444 26.01 -11.47 5.28
N PHE A 445 24.68 -11.51 5.45
CA PHE A 445 23.85 -12.62 4.93
C PHE A 445 23.77 -12.67 3.39
N ASN A 446 24.32 -11.67 2.70
CA ASN A 446 24.25 -11.54 1.25
C ASN A 446 25.60 -11.15 0.62
N THR A 447 25.81 -11.48 -0.66
CA THR A 447 27.08 -11.21 -1.36
C THR A 447 27.23 -9.78 -1.90
N VAL A 448 26.12 -9.10 -2.19
CA VAL A 448 26.10 -7.70 -2.63
C VAL A 448 26.25 -6.80 -1.39
N TRP A 449 26.85 -5.62 -1.52
CA TRP A 449 27.19 -4.73 -0.38
C TRP A 449 28.14 -5.33 0.69
N THR A 450 28.56 -6.60 0.57
CA THR A 450 29.56 -7.23 1.47
C THR A 450 30.99 -6.97 0.97
N PRO A 451 31.89 -6.40 1.80
CA PRO A 451 33.26 -6.07 1.42
C PRO A 451 34.04 -7.28 0.87
N GLY A 452 34.68 -7.08 -0.29
CA GLY A 452 35.46 -8.14 -0.96
C GLY A 452 34.64 -9.16 -1.75
N LEU A 453 33.31 -9.17 -1.63
CA LEU A 453 32.42 -10.00 -2.45
C LEU A 453 31.77 -9.21 -3.60
N TYR A 454 31.49 -7.92 -3.40
CA TYR A 454 30.96 -7.01 -4.44
C TYR A 454 31.90 -5.81 -4.69
N PRO A 455 31.96 -5.24 -5.92
CA PRO A 455 32.96 -4.21 -6.24
C PRO A 455 32.60 -2.77 -5.84
N ALA A 456 31.39 -2.53 -5.29
CA ALA A 456 30.87 -1.17 -5.06
C ALA A 456 29.89 -1.11 -3.88
N ALA A 457 29.77 0.08 -3.26
CA ALA A 457 28.83 0.38 -2.17
C ALA A 457 28.83 -0.67 -1.01
N THR A 458 30.00 -1.19 -0.66
CA THR A 458 30.13 -2.25 0.36
C THR A 458 30.54 -1.71 1.73
N GLY A 459 29.98 -2.24 2.81
CA GLY A 459 30.38 -1.88 4.18
C GLY A 459 29.99 -2.91 5.23
N ASP A 460 30.73 -2.94 6.33
CA ASP A 460 30.21 -3.46 7.61
C ASP A 460 29.32 -2.37 8.20
N ASP A 461 28.07 -2.69 8.51
CA ASP A 461 27.12 -1.73 9.10
C ASP A 461 27.41 -1.42 10.59
N TRP A 462 28.24 -2.23 11.27
CA TRP A 462 28.62 -1.97 12.66
C TRP A 462 29.71 -0.89 12.77
N ARG A 463 29.57 -0.01 13.78
CA ARG A 463 30.47 1.13 14.00
C ARG A 463 31.94 0.68 14.12
N THR A 464 32.79 1.10 13.17
CA THR A 464 34.21 0.70 13.10
C THR A 464 35.08 1.27 14.23
N SER A 465 34.56 2.26 14.95
CA SER A 465 35.14 2.84 16.18
C SER A 465 34.94 1.97 17.43
N ASP A 466 34.03 1.00 17.41
CA ASP A 466 33.83 0.06 18.53
C ASP A 466 34.97 -0.98 18.56
N THR A 467 35.73 -0.95 19.66
CA THR A 467 36.84 -1.87 19.92
C THR A 467 36.69 -2.64 21.24
N THR A 468 35.50 -2.66 21.83
CA THR A 468 35.29 -3.15 23.21
C THR A 468 34.05 -4.02 23.40
N SER A 469 33.05 -3.95 22.50
CA SER A 469 31.87 -4.82 22.58
C SER A 469 32.06 -6.15 21.84
N THR A 470 31.19 -7.12 22.14
CA THR A 470 31.05 -8.40 21.42
C THR A 470 30.69 -8.26 19.93
N CYS A 471 30.34 -7.05 19.49
CA CYS A 471 30.07 -6.74 18.10
C CYS A 471 31.26 -6.09 17.38
N SER A 472 32.34 -5.76 18.10
CA SER A 472 33.59 -5.29 17.50
C SER A 472 34.21 -6.36 16.58
N THR A 473 34.79 -5.94 15.46
CA THR A 473 35.52 -6.81 14.51
C THR A 473 36.84 -7.39 15.05
N ARG A 474 37.07 -7.29 16.37
CA ARG A 474 38.22 -7.85 17.11
C ARG A 474 37.80 -8.82 18.23
N ASP A 475 36.51 -8.98 18.48
CA ASP A 475 36.00 -9.90 19.50
C ASP A 475 35.77 -11.28 18.88
N ASP A 476 36.20 -12.35 19.56
CA ASP A 476 36.10 -13.72 19.04
C ASP A 476 34.65 -14.23 18.92
N THR A 477 33.65 -13.51 19.46
CA THR A 477 32.21 -13.80 19.29
C THR A 477 31.57 -13.11 18.07
N ARG A 478 32.30 -12.20 17.39
CA ARG A 478 31.87 -11.55 16.15
C ARG A 478 32.20 -12.44 14.95
N MET A 479 31.18 -12.98 14.28
CA MET A 479 31.36 -13.84 13.11
C MET A 479 31.94 -13.07 11.91
N THR A 480 32.78 -13.71 11.12
CA THR A 480 33.30 -13.15 9.85
C THR A 480 32.21 -13.11 8.77
N ALA A 481 32.39 -12.29 7.73
CA ALA A 481 31.42 -12.19 6.63
C ALA A 481 31.13 -13.54 5.94
N ALA A 482 32.10 -14.45 5.85
CA ALA A 482 31.90 -15.77 5.27
C ALA A 482 31.05 -16.69 6.17
N GLU A 483 31.24 -16.61 7.48
CA GLU A 483 30.47 -17.35 8.49
C GLU A 483 29.03 -16.82 8.56
N GLN A 484 28.83 -15.51 8.58
CA GLN A 484 27.50 -14.89 8.53
C GLN A 484 26.74 -15.26 7.26
N TYR A 485 27.41 -15.24 6.09
CA TYR A 485 26.83 -15.70 4.83
C TYR A 485 26.43 -17.18 4.89
N GLN A 486 27.30 -18.06 5.42
CA GLN A 486 26.97 -19.48 5.57
C GLN A 486 25.80 -19.71 6.54
N VAL A 487 25.73 -19.01 7.68
CA VAL A 487 24.56 -19.07 8.57
C VAL A 487 23.28 -18.65 7.84
N GLY A 488 23.35 -17.57 7.07
CA GLY A 488 22.23 -17.14 6.21
C GLY A 488 21.79 -18.24 5.25
N VAL A 489 22.73 -18.79 4.47
CA VAL A 489 22.44 -19.81 3.45
C VAL A 489 21.86 -21.09 4.09
N SER A 490 22.45 -21.57 5.19
CA SER A 490 21.93 -22.72 5.94
C SER A 490 20.52 -22.45 6.48
N TYR A 491 20.33 -21.43 7.32
CA TYR A 491 19.03 -21.24 7.99
C TYR A 491 17.92 -20.81 7.01
N MET A 492 18.20 -19.98 5.99
CA MET A 492 17.19 -19.66 4.97
C MET A 492 16.77 -20.91 4.16
N THR A 493 17.73 -21.76 3.77
CA THR A 493 17.42 -22.99 3.04
C THR A 493 16.66 -23.99 3.92
N GLY A 494 17.06 -24.13 5.19
CA GLY A 494 16.41 -25.02 6.16
C GLY A 494 14.96 -24.64 6.44
N PHE A 495 14.65 -23.34 6.52
CA PHE A 495 13.29 -22.87 6.74
C PHE A 495 12.35 -23.28 5.60
N PHE A 496 12.71 -23.00 4.34
CA PHE A 496 11.88 -23.40 3.19
C PHE A 496 11.81 -24.92 2.99
N ARG A 497 12.90 -25.66 3.25
CA ARG A 497 12.89 -27.13 3.22
C ARG A 497 11.94 -27.70 4.27
N LEU A 498 11.89 -27.11 5.47
CA LEU A 498 10.93 -27.48 6.51
C LEU A 498 9.48 -27.17 6.12
N THR A 499 9.18 -25.91 5.79
CA THR A 499 7.80 -25.40 5.64
C THR A 499 7.14 -25.80 4.33
N MET A 500 7.90 -25.88 3.24
CA MET A 500 7.41 -26.21 1.90
C MET A 500 7.76 -27.64 1.48
N GLY A 501 8.92 -28.15 1.90
CA GLY A 501 9.36 -29.52 1.61
C GLY A 501 8.82 -30.58 2.58
N GLY A 502 8.34 -30.17 3.75
CA GLY A 502 7.94 -31.07 4.84
C GLY A 502 9.12 -31.79 5.51
N GLU A 503 10.34 -31.25 5.37
CA GLU A 503 11.57 -31.87 5.85
C GLU A 503 11.76 -31.64 7.37
N THR A 504 11.04 -32.44 8.15
CA THR A 504 10.95 -32.31 9.62
C THR A 504 12.26 -32.49 10.37
N GLN A 505 13.33 -32.99 9.75
CA GLN A 505 14.66 -33.00 10.38
C GLN A 505 15.19 -31.59 10.70
N PHE A 506 14.72 -30.57 9.98
CA PHE A 506 15.09 -29.16 10.23
C PHE A 506 14.17 -28.47 11.25
N GLN A 507 13.17 -29.14 11.83
CA GLN A 507 12.20 -28.49 12.72
C GLN A 507 12.86 -27.87 13.96
N GLN A 508 13.86 -28.56 14.53
CA GLN A 508 14.65 -28.10 15.68
C GLN A 508 15.47 -26.84 15.40
N MET A 509 15.62 -26.42 14.13
CA MET A 509 16.24 -25.13 13.77
C MET A 509 15.33 -23.93 14.05
N PHE A 510 14.01 -24.13 14.22
CA PHE A 510 13.02 -23.05 14.26
C PHE A 510 11.96 -23.20 15.37
N ASP A 511 11.81 -24.37 16.00
CA ASP A 511 10.73 -24.62 16.97
C ASP A 511 11.04 -24.24 18.44
N GLY A 512 12.26 -23.79 18.74
CA GLY A 512 12.69 -23.40 20.09
C GLY A 512 12.76 -24.56 21.09
N SER A 513 12.72 -25.81 20.63
CA SER A 513 12.83 -26.98 21.51
C SER A 513 14.24 -27.14 22.11
N VAL A 514 15.27 -26.67 21.40
CA VAL A 514 16.70 -26.76 21.75
C VAL A 514 17.48 -25.56 21.19
N LYS A 515 18.76 -25.41 21.56
CA LYS A 515 19.70 -24.56 20.81
C LYS A 515 19.96 -25.22 19.44
N PRO A 516 19.70 -24.54 18.32
CA PRO A 516 19.91 -25.10 16.99
C PRO A 516 21.40 -25.07 16.57
N SER A 517 21.79 -26.03 15.73
CA SER A 517 23.11 -26.08 15.08
C SER A 517 23.06 -27.02 13.87
N THR A 518 23.78 -26.68 12.79
CA THR A 518 24.00 -27.57 11.64
C THR A 518 25.45 -28.04 11.57
N THR A 519 25.76 -29.00 10.70
CA THR A 519 27.12 -29.46 10.41
C THR A 519 28.01 -28.44 9.68
N ALA A 520 27.48 -27.30 9.22
CA ALA A 520 28.26 -26.21 8.62
C ALA A 520 28.21 -24.88 9.41
N THR A 521 27.43 -24.81 10.48
CA THR A 521 27.32 -23.62 11.36
C THR A 521 27.62 -23.94 12.84
N GLU A 522 28.45 -24.95 13.12
CA GLU A 522 28.74 -25.40 14.50
C GLU A 522 29.40 -24.33 15.41
N TYR A 523 29.94 -23.27 14.81
CA TYR A 523 30.47 -22.07 15.50
C TYR A 523 29.39 -21.07 15.93
N ALA A 524 28.18 -21.14 15.38
CA ALA A 524 27.19 -20.07 15.50
C ALA A 524 26.34 -20.17 16.78
N ASP A 525 26.25 -19.07 17.54
CA ASP A 525 25.25 -18.95 18.60
C ASP A 525 23.94 -18.39 18.03
N VAL A 526 23.08 -19.29 17.55
CA VAL A 526 21.71 -18.97 17.13
C VAL A 526 20.74 -19.30 18.24
N ARG A 527 19.78 -18.41 18.52
CA ARG A 527 18.83 -18.50 19.62
C ARG A 527 17.41 -18.36 19.08
N VAL A 528 16.50 -19.24 19.49
CA VAL A 528 15.17 -19.34 18.88
C VAL A 528 14.07 -19.28 19.92
N MET A 529 13.07 -18.43 19.68
CA MET A 529 11.85 -18.35 20.47
C MET A 529 10.65 -18.52 19.55
N ALA A 530 9.78 -19.47 19.88
CA ALA A 530 8.66 -19.86 19.03
C ALA A 530 7.30 -19.50 19.64
N ALA A 531 6.29 -19.34 18.79
CA ALA A 531 4.90 -19.59 19.12
C ALA A 531 4.47 -20.81 18.29
N GLN A 532 4.07 -21.88 18.97
CA GLN A 532 3.63 -23.12 18.35
C GLN A 532 2.17 -23.01 17.89
N PRO A 533 1.76 -23.69 16.80
CA PRO A 533 0.39 -23.68 16.27
C PRO A 533 -0.71 -23.82 17.32
N THR A 534 -1.86 -23.14 17.14
CA THR A 534 -2.94 -23.14 18.14
C THR A 534 -3.46 -24.54 18.49
N SER A 535 -3.52 -25.49 17.55
CA SER A 535 -3.89 -26.89 17.85
C SER A 535 -2.83 -27.63 18.66
N ALA A 536 -1.55 -27.30 18.43
CA ALA A 536 -0.39 -27.85 19.11
C ALA A 536 -0.17 -27.26 20.52
N THR A 537 -0.85 -26.16 20.85
CA THR A 537 -0.59 -25.34 22.04
C THR A 537 -1.73 -25.38 23.07
N THR A 538 -1.38 -25.53 24.35
CA THR A 538 -2.26 -25.29 25.51
C THR A 538 -1.71 -24.10 26.30
N LEU A 539 -1.93 -22.90 25.77
CA LEU A 539 -1.53 -21.63 26.39
C LEU A 539 -2.24 -21.48 27.74
N ILE A 540 -1.49 -21.34 28.83
CA ILE A 540 -2.04 -21.11 30.18
C ILE A 540 -2.29 -19.62 30.40
N THR A 541 -1.31 -18.79 30.06
CA THR A 541 -1.36 -17.32 30.11
C THR A 541 -0.30 -16.73 29.18
N ASP A 542 -0.65 -15.71 28.41
CA ASP A 542 0.28 -14.87 27.63
C ASP A 542 1.02 -13.85 28.50
N PHE A 543 0.48 -13.56 29.68
CA PHE A 543 0.87 -12.49 30.62
C PHE A 543 0.58 -11.06 30.14
N ALA A 544 -0.32 -10.91 29.16
CA ALA A 544 -0.73 -9.62 28.60
C ALA A 544 -1.75 -8.85 29.48
N GLU A 545 -2.49 -9.53 30.35
CA GLU A 545 -3.53 -8.93 31.19
C GLU A 545 -3.48 -9.35 32.67
N ASN A 546 -4.03 -8.51 33.55
CA ASN A 546 -4.11 -8.74 34.99
C ASN A 546 -5.12 -9.86 35.33
N SER A 547 -4.64 -11.09 35.47
CA SER A 547 -5.48 -12.27 35.73
C SER A 547 -5.53 -12.67 37.21
N ALA A 548 -6.73 -12.89 37.77
CA ALA A 548 -6.92 -13.43 39.13
C ALA A 548 -6.39 -14.87 39.32
N LEU A 549 -6.03 -15.56 38.23
CA LEU A 549 -5.34 -16.85 38.26
C LEU A 549 -3.84 -16.72 38.56
N VAL A 550 -3.26 -15.54 38.29
CA VAL A 550 -1.88 -15.16 38.61
C VAL A 550 -1.88 -14.43 39.95
N ARG A 551 -1.15 -14.93 40.93
CA ARG A 551 -1.15 -14.39 42.31
C ARG A 551 0.25 -14.36 42.88
N VAL A 552 0.62 -13.22 43.47
CA VAL A 552 1.87 -13.10 44.23
C VAL A 552 1.68 -13.63 45.66
N ASN A 553 2.69 -14.34 46.14
CA ASN A 553 2.89 -14.75 47.52
C ASN A 553 4.29 -14.27 47.98
N GLY A 554 4.51 -14.13 49.29
CA GLY A 554 5.75 -13.57 49.83
C GLY A 554 5.90 -12.06 49.62
N SER A 555 7.14 -11.59 49.41
CA SER A 555 7.51 -10.17 49.34
C SER A 555 7.70 -9.59 47.93
N GLY A 556 7.31 -10.32 46.89
CA GLY A 556 7.40 -9.86 45.50
C GLY A 556 6.29 -8.90 45.09
N THR A 557 6.37 -8.40 43.86
CA THR A 557 5.31 -7.63 43.18
C THR A 557 5.22 -8.06 41.72
N ALA A 558 4.02 -8.24 41.19
CA ALA A 558 3.77 -8.49 39.77
C ALA A 558 2.82 -7.44 39.20
N ALA A 559 3.13 -6.94 38.01
CA ALA A 559 2.30 -5.99 37.27
C ALA A 559 2.45 -6.22 35.76
N VAL A 560 1.37 -6.02 35.00
CA VAL A 560 1.46 -5.91 33.54
C VAL A 560 2.16 -4.59 33.18
N CYS A 561 3.01 -4.64 32.17
CA CYS A 561 3.62 -3.49 31.51
C CYS A 561 3.57 -3.64 29.98
N THR A 562 3.88 -2.57 29.27
CA THR A 562 4.02 -2.45 27.80
C THR A 562 4.99 -1.30 27.52
N ASN A 563 5.44 -1.07 26.29
CA ASN A 563 6.14 0.14 25.86
C ASN A 563 7.49 0.47 26.51
N LEU A 564 8.32 1.16 25.72
CA LEU A 564 9.35 2.07 26.22
C LEU A 564 8.70 3.40 26.67
N THR A 565 9.31 4.06 27.64
CA THR A 565 8.95 5.44 28.04
C THR A 565 9.08 6.46 26.87
N GLY A 566 8.61 7.69 27.09
CA GLY A 566 8.71 8.77 26.08
C GLY A 566 7.60 8.78 25.02
N ARG A 567 6.52 8.00 25.21
CA ARG A 567 5.31 8.09 24.38
C ARG A 567 4.68 9.49 24.50
N THR A 568 4.31 10.11 23.38
CA THR A 568 3.70 11.46 23.36
C THR A 568 2.22 11.46 23.75
N LEU A 569 1.53 10.31 23.66
CA LEU A 569 0.17 10.13 24.15
C LEU A 569 0.12 9.27 25.44
N PRO A 570 -0.76 9.59 26.41
CA PRO A 570 -0.90 8.83 27.65
C PRO A 570 -1.18 7.34 27.42
N GLN A 571 -0.41 6.49 28.09
CA GLN A 571 -0.54 5.05 27.98
C GLN A 571 -1.42 4.47 29.10
N SER A 572 -2.16 3.41 28.78
CA SER A 572 -3.14 2.77 29.70
C SER A 572 -2.51 1.83 30.74
N GLN A 573 -1.21 1.53 30.59
CA GLN A 573 -0.45 0.57 31.38
C GLN A 573 0.96 1.13 31.67
N PRO A 574 1.64 0.67 32.75
CA PRO A 574 3.02 1.06 33.05
C PRO A 574 4.02 0.71 31.93
N TYR A 575 5.08 1.52 31.83
CA TYR A 575 6.21 1.24 30.94
C TYR A 575 6.98 -0.02 31.37
N CYS A 576 7.31 -0.91 30.43
CA CYS A 576 8.21 -2.03 30.71
C CYS A 576 9.67 -1.56 30.84
N ALA A 577 10.05 -0.51 30.12
CA ALA A 577 11.38 0.08 30.18
C ALA A 577 11.31 1.61 30.33
N THR A 578 12.15 2.14 31.22
CA THR A 578 12.21 3.55 31.61
C THR A 578 13.62 4.14 31.60
N THR A 579 14.65 3.29 31.54
CA THR A 579 16.08 3.67 31.62
C THR A 579 16.93 3.20 30.44
N LYS A 580 16.31 2.51 29.47
CA LYS A 580 16.98 1.86 28.34
C LYS A 580 16.76 2.65 27.05
N ALA A 581 17.77 2.66 26.18
CA ALA A 581 17.61 3.22 24.83
C ALA A 581 16.76 2.28 23.95
N SER A 582 16.18 2.83 22.87
CA SER A 582 15.30 2.09 21.95
C SER A 582 15.93 0.77 21.49
N SER A 583 17.20 0.82 21.09
CA SER A 583 17.91 -0.35 20.57
C SER A 583 18.19 -1.46 21.58
N GLN A 584 17.97 -1.22 22.88
CA GLN A 584 18.08 -2.22 23.93
C GLN A 584 16.76 -2.93 24.23
N VAL A 585 15.64 -2.54 23.59
CA VAL A 585 14.29 -3.08 23.92
C VAL A 585 13.47 -3.46 22.67
N PRO A 586 13.85 -4.50 21.90
CA PRO A 586 13.21 -4.87 20.64
C PRO A 586 11.71 -5.20 20.73
N HIS A 587 11.22 -5.66 21.89
CA HIS A 587 9.80 -5.91 22.14
C HIS A 587 8.98 -4.61 22.35
N TRP A 588 9.66 -3.49 22.64
CA TRP A 588 9.04 -2.28 23.18
C TRP A 588 9.37 -0.96 22.46
N THR A 589 10.31 -0.98 21.50
CA THR A 589 10.63 0.14 20.60
C THR A 589 9.36 0.75 19.97
N PRO A 590 9.26 2.08 19.77
CA PRO A 590 8.23 2.63 18.89
C PRO A 590 8.27 1.97 17.50
N GLY A 591 7.10 1.73 16.91
CA GLY A 591 6.98 1.53 15.46
C GLY A 591 6.84 2.89 14.77
N SER A 592 7.60 3.13 13.70
CA SER A 592 7.78 4.46 13.10
C SER A 592 6.50 5.19 12.68
N PHE A 593 5.48 4.47 12.19
CA PHE A 593 4.18 5.05 11.82
C PHE A 593 3.04 4.70 12.78
N ALA A 594 3.40 4.21 13.97
CA ALA A 594 2.50 3.86 15.05
C ALA A 594 3.15 4.12 16.45
N PRO A 595 3.82 5.27 16.68
CA PRO A 595 4.76 5.45 17.81
C PRO A 595 4.09 5.47 19.19
N ASN A 596 2.76 5.62 19.24
CA ASN A 596 1.94 5.61 20.45
C ASN A 596 1.07 4.36 20.62
N VAL A 597 1.09 3.44 19.65
CA VAL A 597 0.35 2.16 19.76
C VAL A 597 1.04 1.29 20.82
N PRO A 598 0.28 0.69 21.77
CA PRO A 598 0.87 -0.18 22.79
C PRO A 598 1.62 -1.36 22.16
N THR A 599 2.89 -1.51 22.52
CA THR A 599 3.75 -2.62 22.09
C THR A 599 3.66 -3.81 23.06
N PHE A 600 4.46 -4.86 22.84
CA PHE A 600 4.36 -6.17 23.49
C PHE A 600 4.00 -6.12 24.98
N PRO A 601 2.79 -6.52 25.39
CA PRO A 601 2.41 -6.53 26.80
C PRO A 601 2.99 -7.77 27.51
N ALA A 602 3.59 -7.56 28.68
CA ALA A 602 4.23 -8.60 29.47
C ALA A 602 3.99 -8.39 30.97
N THR A 603 4.10 -9.44 31.79
CA THR A 603 4.06 -9.30 33.25
C THR A 603 5.48 -9.16 33.80
N GLN A 604 5.77 -8.01 34.41
CA GLN A 604 6.97 -7.78 35.19
C GLN A 604 6.78 -8.37 36.60
N PHE A 605 7.63 -9.32 37.00
CA PHE A 605 7.67 -9.87 38.36
C PHE A 605 8.99 -9.46 39.03
N LEU A 606 8.92 -8.70 40.13
CA LEU A 606 10.06 -8.15 40.88
C LEU A 606 10.10 -8.69 42.30
N TRP A 607 11.29 -8.80 42.89
CA TRP A 607 11.48 -9.18 44.29
C TRP A 607 12.72 -8.53 44.93
N ASN A 608 12.65 -8.29 46.24
CA ASN A 608 13.76 -7.79 47.05
C ASN A 608 14.34 -8.93 47.90
N GLY A 609 15.67 -8.97 48.06
CA GLY A 609 16.36 -9.98 48.86
C GLY A 609 15.87 -10.05 50.32
N GLY A 610 15.96 -11.24 50.91
CA GLY A 610 15.42 -11.54 52.24
C GLY A 610 16.16 -10.85 53.41
N SER A 611 17.21 -10.08 53.12
CA SER A 611 17.99 -9.32 54.11
C SER A 611 18.48 -8.00 53.51
N SER A 612 18.33 -6.91 54.26
CA SER A 612 18.90 -5.60 53.90
C SER A 612 20.36 -5.41 54.33
N SER A 613 21.00 -6.44 54.90
CA SER A 613 22.40 -6.41 55.37
C SER A 613 23.26 -7.55 54.82
N ASP A 614 22.68 -8.45 54.03
CA ASP A 614 23.36 -9.53 53.33
C ASP A 614 22.62 -9.74 52.00
N ALA A 615 23.23 -9.26 50.91
CA ALA A 615 22.62 -9.28 49.58
C ALA A 615 22.39 -10.71 49.05
N THR A 616 23.09 -11.72 49.59
CA THR A 616 23.00 -13.11 49.12
C THR A 616 21.78 -13.86 49.63
N VAL A 617 21.02 -13.29 50.58
CA VAL A 617 19.84 -13.95 51.16
C VAL A 617 18.68 -13.91 50.16
N PRO A 618 18.20 -15.07 49.67
CA PRO A 618 17.12 -15.13 48.67
C PRO A 618 15.86 -14.45 49.19
N SER A 619 15.07 -13.90 48.28
CA SER A 619 13.71 -13.48 48.59
C SER A 619 12.80 -14.67 48.89
N ASN A 620 11.62 -14.40 49.46
CA ASN A 620 10.56 -15.40 49.61
C ASN A 620 9.41 -15.19 48.61
N ALA A 621 9.67 -14.43 47.54
CA ALA A 621 8.70 -14.07 46.53
C ALA A 621 8.34 -15.27 45.64
N GLU A 622 7.05 -15.45 45.40
CA GLU A 622 6.53 -16.58 44.64
C GLU A 622 5.32 -16.14 43.81
N LEU A 623 5.41 -16.24 42.49
CA LEU A 623 4.28 -16.03 41.58
C LEU A 623 3.59 -17.37 41.32
N ARG A 624 2.29 -17.47 41.59
CA ARG A 624 1.48 -18.68 41.39
C ARG A 624 0.48 -18.49 40.25
N ILE A 625 0.52 -19.37 39.26
CA ILE A 625 -0.35 -19.38 38.09
C ILE A 625 -1.26 -20.60 38.17
N SER A 626 -2.55 -20.38 38.43
CA SER A 626 -3.54 -21.46 38.54
C SER A 626 -4.11 -21.87 37.19
N ILE A 627 -4.03 -23.16 36.86
CA ILE A 627 -4.48 -23.68 35.58
C ILE A 627 -6.03 -23.80 35.56
N PRO A 628 -6.73 -23.20 34.57
CA PRO A 628 -8.18 -23.36 34.39
C PRO A 628 -8.59 -24.82 34.23
N ALA A 629 -9.77 -25.21 34.71
CA ALA A 629 -10.19 -26.63 34.75
C ALA A 629 -10.13 -27.35 33.38
N GLY A 630 -10.39 -26.65 32.27
CA GLY A 630 -10.30 -27.21 30.91
C GLY A 630 -8.90 -27.25 30.28
N LYS A 631 -7.86 -26.78 30.98
CA LYS A 631 -6.46 -26.76 30.50
C LYS A 631 -5.51 -27.64 31.34
N ARG A 632 -6.06 -28.57 32.15
CA ARG A 632 -5.32 -29.34 33.17
C ARG A 632 -4.76 -30.67 32.69
N ASP A 633 -5.37 -31.26 31.67
CA ASP A 633 -4.77 -32.38 30.97
C ASP A 633 -3.82 -31.83 29.91
N VAL A 634 -2.54 -32.07 30.13
CA VAL A 634 -1.43 -31.74 29.22
C VAL A 634 -0.62 -32.99 28.89
N SER A 635 -1.18 -34.19 29.13
CA SER A 635 -0.54 -35.48 28.87
C SER A 635 -0.34 -35.78 27.37
N ASN A 636 -0.94 -34.98 26.50
CA ASN A 636 -0.77 -34.97 25.04
C ASN A 636 0.24 -33.92 24.53
N ARG A 637 0.89 -33.15 25.41
CA ARG A 637 1.89 -32.12 25.09
C ARG A 637 3.30 -32.61 25.40
N SER A 638 4.28 -32.26 24.58
CA SER A 638 5.67 -32.75 24.74
C SER A 638 6.58 -31.81 25.53
N GLN A 639 6.20 -30.56 25.74
CA GLN A 639 6.97 -29.59 26.53
C GLN A 639 6.09 -28.56 27.27
N LEU A 640 6.69 -27.94 28.28
CA LEU A 640 6.24 -26.70 28.92
C LEU A 640 7.19 -25.58 28.49
N THR A 641 6.64 -24.51 27.94
CA THR A 641 7.38 -23.31 27.53
C THR A 641 7.03 -22.11 28.41
N LEU A 642 8.01 -21.23 28.59
CA LEU A 642 7.87 -19.92 29.22
C LEU A 642 8.92 -18.98 28.62
N LYS A 643 8.55 -17.75 28.24
CA LYS A 643 9.51 -16.76 27.72
C LYS A 643 9.88 -15.76 28.82
N THR A 644 11.17 -15.58 29.08
CA THR A 644 11.66 -14.64 30.12
C THR A 644 12.89 -13.84 29.71
N ALA A 645 13.02 -12.66 30.29
CA ALA A 645 14.25 -11.86 30.32
C ALA A 645 14.36 -11.14 31.68
N PRO A 646 15.56 -10.83 32.17
CA PRO A 646 15.72 -10.02 33.38
C PRO A 646 15.14 -8.61 33.24
N THR A 647 14.52 -8.09 34.30
CA THR A 647 13.95 -6.73 34.31
C THR A 647 15.01 -5.66 34.20
N GLU A 648 14.71 -4.46 33.66
CA GLU A 648 15.74 -3.42 33.41
C GLU A 648 16.62 -3.07 34.63
N THR A 649 16.10 -3.29 35.85
CA THR A 649 16.79 -3.14 37.14
C THR A 649 17.89 -4.18 37.42
N VAL A 650 17.79 -5.40 36.87
CA VAL A 650 18.81 -6.45 37.03
C VAL A 650 20.06 -6.06 36.23
N GLN A 651 21.24 -6.14 36.86
CA GLN A 651 22.48 -5.74 36.19
C GLN A 651 22.95 -6.82 35.20
N SER A 652 23.41 -7.97 35.71
CA SER A 652 24.01 -9.06 34.91
C SER A 652 23.09 -10.27 34.72
N GLY A 653 22.45 -10.76 35.78
CA GLY A 653 21.53 -11.89 35.73
C GLY A 653 20.78 -12.14 37.04
N THR A 654 19.73 -12.94 37.00
CA THR A 654 18.88 -13.33 38.12
C THR A 654 18.60 -14.85 38.05
N ASP A 655 17.75 -15.42 38.90
CA ASP A 655 17.29 -16.83 38.75
C ASP A 655 15.96 -17.08 39.47
N PHE A 656 15.28 -18.17 39.12
CA PHE A 656 14.05 -18.62 39.76
C PHE A 656 13.80 -20.12 39.57
N THR A 657 13.14 -20.76 40.54
CA THR A 657 12.68 -22.15 40.42
C THR A 657 11.28 -22.20 39.80
N ILE A 658 11.12 -23.00 38.74
CA ILE A 658 9.82 -23.39 38.20
C ILE A 658 9.32 -24.64 38.94
N THR A 659 8.15 -24.55 39.56
CA THR A 659 7.44 -25.70 40.15
C THR A 659 6.17 -26.00 39.37
N VAL A 660 5.95 -27.26 38.99
CA VAL A 660 4.70 -27.74 38.39
C VAL A 660 3.98 -28.65 39.38
N VAL A 661 2.70 -28.36 39.69
CA VAL A 661 1.93 -29.00 40.76
C VAL A 661 0.71 -29.75 40.20
N ASP A 662 0.52 -31.02 40.58
CA ASP A 662 -0.63 -31.84 40.16
C ASP A 662 -1.83 -31.84 41.14
N GLY A 663 -2.91 -32.50 40.74
CA GLY A 663 -4.14 -32.65 41.52
C GLY A 663 -4.02 -33.43 42.83
N SER A 664 -2.89 -34.09 43.08
CA SER A 664 -2.55 -34.75 44.34
C SER A 664 -1.60 -33.91 45.21
N ASN A 665 -1.15 -32.75 44.72
CA ASN A 665 -0.06 -31.93 45.27
C ASN A 665 1.34 -32.57 45.16
N ASN A 666 1.54 -33.51 44.22
CA ASN A 666 2.91 -33.86 43.83
C ASN A 666 3.53 -32.66 43.08
N THR A 667 4.85 -32.53 43.12
CA THR A 667 5.56 -31.40 42.50
C THR A 667 6.79 -31.83 41.72
N PHE A 668 6.90 -31.38 40.48
CA PHE A 668 8.15 -31.32 39.73
C PHE A 668 8.78 -29.93 39.94
N ASN A 669 10.11 -29.86 40.04
CA ASN A 669 10.84 -28.61 40.28
C ASN A 669 12.12 -28.60 39.45
N VAL A 670 12.48 -27.44 38.89
CA VAL A 670 13.70 -27.22 38.10
C VAL A 670 14.09 -25.73 38.17
N LEU A 671 15.39 -25.43 38.15
CA LEU A 671 15.91 -24.06 38.17
C LEU A 671 15.95 -23.47 36.75
N ALA A 672 15.70 -22.17 36.56
CA ALA A 672 15.69 -21.57 35.23
C ALA A 672 17.08 -21.61 34.56
N SER A 673 18.14 -21.42 35.34
CA SER A 673 19.53 -21.59 34.88
C SER A 673 19.93 -23.04 34.54
N GLU A 674 19.21 -24.06 35.03
CA GLU A 674 19.40 -25.47 34.64
C GLU A 674 18.72 -25.79 33.29
N ILE A 675 17.80 -24.95 32.81
CA ILE A 675 17.09 -25.13 31.53
C ILE A 675 17.78 -24.34 30.42
N ASN A 676 17.91 -23.03 30.61
CA ASN A 676 18.53 -22.13 29.64
C ASN A 676 18.96 -20.82 30.36
N PRO A 677 20.25 -20.65 30.70
CA PRO A 677 20.74 -19.46 31.39
C PRO A 677 20.58 -18.17 30.56
N LEU A 678 20.40 -18.26 29.24
CA LEU A 678 20.17 -17.07 28.40
C LEU A 678 18.85 -16.35 28.72
N ALA A 679 17.87 -17.03 29.30
CA ALA A 679 16.57 -16.45 29.68
C ALA A 679 16.58 -15.73 31.04
N ILE A 680 17.68 -15.84 31.80
CA ILE A 680 17.85 -15.26 33.14
C ILE A 680 19.12 -14.40 33.28
N ASN A 681 19.95 -14.31 32.24
CA ASN A 681 21.10 -13.40 32.13
C ASN A 681 20.83 -12.26 31.12
N ARG A 682 21.70 -11.26 31.09
CA ARG A 682 21.74 -10.26 30.01
C ARG A 682 22.28 -10.84 28.71
N MET A 683 21.91 -10.19 27.60
CA MET A 683 22.64 -10.31 26.34
C MET A 683 23.95 -9.49 26.43
N PRO A 684 25.04 -9.90 25.73
CA PRO A 684 26.35 -9.26 25.89
C PRO A 684 26.40 -7.79 25.45
N GLY A 685 27.44 -7.07 25.93
CA GLY A 685 27.73 -5.68 25.54
C GLY A 685 27.75 -4.66 26.69
N GLY A 686 27.60 -5.09 27.95
CA GLY A 686 27.83 -4.26 29.13
C GLY A 686 27.05 -2.93 29.14
N SER A 687 27.77 -1.81 29.06
CA SER A 687 27.22 -0.45 29.07
C SER A 687 26.82 0.12 27.70
N ASN A 688 27.07 -0.59 26.59
CA ASN A 688 26.77 -0.13 25.25
C ASN A 688 25.25 0.07 25.06
N THR A 689 24.84 1.25 24.58
CA THR A 689 23.44 1.69 24.42
C THR A 689 22.71 1.07 23.23
N THR A 690 23.44 0.46 22.29
CA THR A 690 22.88 -0.28 21.15
C THR A 690 22.81 -1.78 21.46
N LEU A 691 23.60 -2.28 22.41
CA LEU A 691 23.64 -3.68 22.88
C LEU A 691 23.04 -3.82 24.29
N ASN A 692 23.40 -4.89 25.03
CA ASN A 692 22.76 -5.27 26.30
C ASN A 692 21.22 -5.29 26.16
N LYS A 693 20.76 -5.96 25.09
CA LYS A 693 19.35 -5.98 24.70
C LYS A 693 18.53 -6.84 25.67
N ILE A 694 17.32 -6.39 25.98
CA ILE A 694 16.32 -7.12 26.78
C ILE A 694 15.41 -7.86 25.79
N VAL A 695 15.73 -9.13 25.52
CA VAL A 695 14.97 -10.01 24.62
C VAL A 695 14.50 -11.24 25.39
N LEU A 696 13.21 -11.50 25.43
CA LEU A 696 12.63 -12.64 26.14
C LEU A 696 13.05 -13.95 25.46
N GLN A 697 13.97 -14.69 26.05
CA GLN A 697 14.40 -16.01 25.58
C GLN A 697 13.46 -17.10 26.08
N GLN A 698 13.43 -18.24 25.40
CA GLN A 698 12.56 -19.36 25.75
C GLN A 698 13.24 -20.32 26.75
N LEU A 699 12.52 -20.61 27.85
CA LEU A 699 12.73 -21.78 28.69
C LEU A 699 11.85 -22.91 28.14
N THR A 700 12.45 -24.06 27.80
CA THR A 700 11.73 -25.25 27.31
C THR A 700 11.99 -26.43 28.23
N ILE A 701 10.95 -26.98 28.85
CA ILE A 701 11.03 -28.17 29.72
C ILE A 701 10.27 -29.33 29.07
N PRO A 702 10.94 -30.38 28.56
CA PRO A 702 10.26 -31.56 28.04
C PRO A 702 9.35 -32.21 29.08
N THR A 703 8.08 -32.48 28.78
CA THR A 703 7.14 -33.10 29.74
C THR A 703 7.60 -34.49 30.19
N ALA A 704 8.41 -35.18 29.36
CA ALA A 704 9.05 -36.44 29.68
C ALA A 704 10.05 -36.37 30.86
N SER A 705 10.60 -35.20 31.20
CA SER A 705 11.46 -35.03 32.38
C SER A 705 10.67 -34.82 33.67
N MET A 706 9.37 -34.48 33.56
CA MET A 706 8.48 -34.18 34.69
C MET A 706 8.01 -35.42 35.44
N THR A 707 8.97 -36.19 35.96
CA THR A 707 8.71 -37.42 36.71
C THR A 707 8.06 -37.12 38.07
N GLY A 708 7.19 -38.03 38.52
CA GLY A 708 6.54 -37.94 39.84
C GLY A 708 5.27 -37.10 39.92
N ILE A 709 4.84 -36.43 38.83
CA ILE A 709 3.56 -35.71 38.76
C ILE A 709 2.59 -36.35 37.75
N ASN A 710 1.28 -36.15 37.95
CA ASN A 710 0.26 -36.53 36.99
C ASN A 710 -0.01 -35.41 35.95
N LEU A 711 0.51 -35.58 34.73
CA LEU A 711 0.31 -34.65 33.61
C LEU A 711 -1.13 -34.58 33.08
N SER A 712 -2.00 -35.54 33.42
CA SER A 712 -3.43 -35.42 33.09
C SER A 712 -4.23 -34.55 34.06
N ASP A 713 -3.59 -34.02 35.12
CA ASP A 713 -4.27 -33.17 36.09
C ASP A 713 -3.35 -32.12 36.75
N VAL A 714 -2.66 -31.31 35.95
CA VAL A 714 -1.84 -30.19 36.43
C VAL A 714 -2.75 -29.05 36.92
N ARG A 715 -2.45 -28.49 38.10
CA ARG A 715 -3.31 -27.49 38.77
C ARG A 715 -2.69 -26.11 38.90
N GLU A 716 -1.37 -26.03 39.11
CA GLU A 716 -0.67 -24.76 39.39
C GLU A 716 0.77 -24.85 38.87
N VAL A 717 1.24 -23.77 38.25
CA VAL A 717 2.67 -23.51 37.99
C VAL A 717 3.12 -22.40 38.93
N ARG A 718 4.35 -22.48 39.45
CA ARG A 718 4.91 -21.48 40.38
C ARG A 718 6.29 -21.04 39.90
N ILE A 719 6.58 -19.76 40.08
CA ILE A 719 7.87 -19.14 39.83
C ILE A 719 8.35 -18.59 41.17
N THR A 720 9.37 -19.22 41.77
CA THR A 720 9.90 -18.86 43.10
C THR A 720 11.25 -18.17 42.95
N SER A 721 11.43 -17.00 43.54
CA SER A 721 12.66 -16.20 43.44
C SER A 721 13.91 -16.96 43.90
N GLY A 722 14.96 -16.94 43.07
CA GLY A 722 16.27 -17.51 43.37
C GLY A 722 17.33 -16.45 43.70
N VAL A 723 18.60 -16.83 43.48
CA VAL A 723 19.80 -15.99 43.50
C VAL A 723 20.51 -16.20 42.16
N GLY A 724 20.83 -15.11 41.45
CA GLY A 724 21.32 -15.19 40.08
C GLY A 724 22.83 -15.22 39.90
N ALA A 725 23.24 -15.03 38.64
CA ALA A 725 24.64 -14.77 38.27
C ALA A 725 25.19 -13.47 38.89
N ASP A 726 24.32 -12.54 39.31
CA ASP A 726 24.66 -11.36 40.12
C ASP A 726 25.07 -11.69 41.57
N GLY A 727 24.74 -12.90 42.05
CA GLY A 727 24.95 -13.32 43.43
C GLY A 727 24.02 -12.66 44.45
N THR A 728 22.92 -12.01 44.01
CA THR A 728 21.96 -11.35 44.92
C THR A 728 20.61 -12.04 44.98
N GLY A 729 19.94 -11.94 46.13
CA GLY A 729 18.56 -12.40 46.34
C GLY A 729 17.51 -11.37 45.93
N THR A 730 17.91 -10.21 45.42
CA THR A 730 17.05 -9.24 44.74
C THR A 730 16.99 -9.61 43.26
N GLY A 731 15.90 -9.30 42.57
CA GLY A 731 15.81 -9.63 41.16
C GLY A 731 14.47 -9.31 40.54
N GLY A 732 14.32 -9.74 39.29
CA GLY A 732 13.07 -9.62 38.57
C GLY A 732 13.17 -10.11 37.14
N VAL A 733 12.05 -10.63 36.62
CA VAL A 733 11.92 -11.10 35.24
C VAL A 733 10.64 -10.55 34.59
N TYR A 734 10.73 -10.21 33.30
CA TYR A 734 9.54 -10.15 32.45
C TYR A 734 9.12 -11.57 32.10
N LEU A 735 7.82 -11.81 32.04
CA LEU A 735 7.20 -13.10 31.74
C LEU A 735 6.24 -12.92 30.55
N SER A 736 6.31 -13.84 29.59
CA SER A 736 5.29 -14.02 28.54
C SER A 736 5.13 -15.49 28.13
N ASP A 737 4.00 -15.82 27.50
CA ASP A 737 3.68 -17.13 26.91
C ASP A 737 4.05 -18.35 27.79
N LEU A 738 3.33 -18.56 28.90
CA LEU A 738 3.37 -19.83 29.63
C LEU A 738 2.42 -20.83 28.96
N ALA A 739 2.95 -21.86 28.30
CA ALA A 739 2.15 -22.84 27.57
C ALA A 739 2.65 -24.29 27.79
N PHE A 740 1.75 -25.26 27.67
CA PHE A 740 2.14 -26.64 27.38
C PHE A 740 1.87 -26.93 25.91
N ASP A 741 2.89 -27.25 25.13
CA ASP A 741 2.80 -27.36 23.67
C ASP A 741 3.56 -28.56 23.11
N THR A 742 3.49 -28.72 21.79
CA THR A 742 4.25 -29.72 21.03
C THR A 742 4.86 -29.05 19.78
N PRO A 743 6.19 -29.08 19.61
CA PRO A 743 6.86 -28.56 18.42
C PRO A 743 6.31 -29.09 17.10
N THR A 744 5.76 -28.21 16.25
CA THR A 744 5.33 -28.54 14.89
C THR A 744 5.16 -27.30 14.00
N VAL A 745 5.27 -27.45 12.68
CA VAL A 745 5.09 -26.37 11.70
C VAL A 745 3.64 -25.87 11.63
N GLY A 746 2.68 -26.76 11.88
CA GLY A 746 1.25 -26.49 11.68
C GLY A 746 0.82 -26.64 10.22
N THR A 747 -0.26 -25.95 9.84
CA THR A 747 -0.86 -26.00 8.49
C THR A 747 -1.05 -24.58 7.92
N ALA A 748 -0.25 -24.23 6.91
CA ALA A 748 -0.43 -22.98 6.18
C ALA A 748 -1.80 -22.94 5.49
N THR A 749 -2.55 -21.85 5.63
CA THR A 749 -3.93 -21.72 5.12
C THR A 749 -4.04 -20.58 4.11
N VAL A 750 -4.02 -20.92 2.83
CA VAL A 750 -4.19 -19.95 1.74
C VAL A 750 -5.67 -19.57 1.63
N GLN A 751 -6.04 -18.40 2.15
CA GLN A 751 -7.43 -17.91 2.16
C GLN A 751 -7.51 -16.38 2.02
N THR A 752 -8.64 -15.89 1.51
CA THR A 752 -8.93 -14.46 1.39
C THR A 752 -9.37 -13.88 2.74
N ARG A 753 -8.54 -13.06 3.38
CA ARG A 753 -8.87 -12.30 4.60
C ARG A 753 -9.59 -11.00 4.27
N THR A 754 -10.28 -10.41 5.25
CA THR A 754 -10.83 -9.05 5.14
C THR A 754 -9.72 -8.06 5.41
N SER A 755 -9.66 -6.97 4.64
CA SER A 755 -8.66 -5.93 4.82
C SER A 755 -9.24 -4.67 5.47
N ILE A 756 -8.51 -4.13 6.45
CA ILE A 756 -8.81 -2.83 7.08
C ILE A 756 -7.97 -1.71 6.45
N ASN A 757 -8.60 -0.56 6.27
CA ASN A 757 -8.11 0.57 5.48
C ASN A 757 -8.57 1.90 6.11
N VAL A 758 -7.94 3.00 5.70
CA VAL A 758 -8.31 4.38 6.06
C VAL A 758 -8.54 5.21 4.81
N ALA A 759 -9.60 6.02 4.80
CA ALA A 759 -9.94 6.86 3.66
C ALA A 759 -9.08 8.14 3.62
N PRO A 760 -8.58 8.55 2.44
CA PRO A 760 -8.07 9.92 2.25
C PRO A 760 -9.11 10.92 2.74
N THR A 761 -8.68 11.93 3.49
CA THR A 761 -9.57 12.91 4.11
C THR A 761 -9.03 14.29 3.84
N THR A 762 -9.86 15.18 3.27
CA THR A 762 -9.53 16.61 3.13
C THR A 762 -10.54 17.46 3.88
N VAL A 763 -10.06 18.44 4.64
CA VAL A 763 -10.84 19.43 5.40
C VAL A 763 -10.21 20.82 5.25
N ASP A 764 -10.96 21.86 5.54
CA ASP A 764 -10.42 23.22 5.76
C ASP A 764 -9.85 23.35 7.19
N GLU A 765 -8.91 24.26 7.43
CA GLU A 765 -8.41 24.49 8.80
C GLU A 765 -9.43 25.24 9.67
N GLY A 766 -10.07 26.26 9.10
CA GLY A 766 -11.10 27.10 9.71
C GLY A 766 -10.60 27.98 10.85
N ASN A 767 -11.39 28.99 11.25
CA ASN A 767 -10.95 30.03 12.18
C ASN A 767 -10.84 29.61 13.68
N GLY A 768 -10.26 28.46 14.00
CA GLY A 768 -9.89 28.08 15.36
C GLY A 768 -9.88 26.56 15.65
N PRO A 769 -9.94 26.17 16.93
CA PRO A 769 -9.99 24.77 17.35
C PRO A 769 -11.24 24.06 16.84
N SER A 770 -11.06 22.96 16.12
CA SER A 770 -12.10 22.18 15.45
C SER A 770 -11.79 20.67 15.51
N THR A 771 -12.46 19.86 14.70
CA THR A 771 -12.17 18.42 14.54
C THR A 771 -12.38 17.95 13.11
N ALA A 772 -11.44 17.16 12.59
CA ALA A 772 -11.64 16.34 11.39
C ALA A 772 -12.09 14.93 11.80
N ASN A 773 -12.94 14.30 11.00
CA ASN A 773 -13.24 12.87 11.11
C ASN A 773 -12.58 12.14 9.94
N ILE A 774 -12.12 10.91 10.19
CA ILE A 774 -11.49 10.03 9.20
C ILE A 774 -12.30 8.73 9.17
N ALA A 775 -12.71 8.29 7.98
CA ALA A 775 -13.36 7.00 7.80
C ALA A 775 -12.32 5.87 7.84
N VAL A 776 -12.58 4.89 8.70
CA VAL A 776 -11.83 3.64 8.81
C VAL A 776 -12.75 2.52 8.37
N TYR A 777 -12.33 1.69 7.43
CA TYR A 777 -13.25 0.76 6.77
C TYR A 777 -12.65 -0.62 6.51
N LEU A 778 -13.55 -1.60 6.44
CA LEU A 778 -13.26 -2.96 6.00
C LEU A 778 -13.65 -3.10 4.53
N ASN A 779 -12.88 -3.85 3.74
CA ASN A 779 -13.25 -4.11 2.33
C ASN A 779 -14.48 -5.02 2.17
N ARG A 780 -14.92 -5.68 3.25
CA ARG A 780 -16.21 -6.39 3.37
C ARG A 780 -16.60 -6.54 4.84
N ALA A 781 -17.85 -6.91 5.10
CA ALA A 781 -18.34 -7.19 6.45
C ALA A 781 -17.74 -8.49 7.01
N GLU A 782 -17.33 -8.48 8.28
CA GLU A 782 -16.85 -9.67 8.99
C GLU A 782 -17.86 -10.26 9.97
N THR A 783 -17.61 -11.53 10.34
CA THR A 783 -18.48 -12.30 11.25
C THR A 783 -17.97 -12.37 12.69
N SER A 784 -16.69 -12.07 12.93
CA SER A 784 -16.13 -11.81 14.26
C SER A 784 -16.05 -10.31 14.56
N THR A 785 -15.71 -9.97 15.81
CA THR A 785 -15.29 -8.61 16.17
C THR A 785 -13.85 -8.42 15.71
N VAL A 786 -13.58 -7.37 14.94
CA VAL A 786 -12.23 -7.12 14.38
C VAL A 786 -11.66 -5.80 14.86
N THR A 787 -10.34 -5.71 15.06
CA THR A 787 -9.71 -4.50 15.65
C THR A 787 -8.42 -4.10 14.95
N GLY A 788 -8.08 -2.82 15.07
CA GLY A 788 -6.79 -2.25 14.68
C GLY A 788 -6.56 -0.93 15.42
N TYR A 789 -5.39 -0.33 15.26
CA TYR A 789 -5.04 0.96 15.83
C TYR A 789 -4.81 1.99 14.73
N VAL A 790 -5.63 3.03 14.72
CA VAL A 790 -5.43 4.20 13.86
C VAL A 790 -4.45 5.14 14.53
N SER A 791 -3.39 5.51 13.83
CA SER A 791 -2.44 6.55 14.25
C SER A 791 -2.52 7.74 13.29
N VAL A 792 -2.40 8.95 13.83
CA VAL A 792 -2.32 10.19 13.06
C VAL A 792 -1.06 10.93 13.49
N LEU A 793 -0.11 11.06 12.57
CA LEU A 793 1.16 11.75 12.78
C LEU A 793 0.97 13.26 12.60
N GLY A 794 0.06 13.82 13.40
CA GLY A 794 -0.03 15.24 13.70
C GLY A 794 0.92 15.60 14.84
N SER A 795 0.65 16.72 15.52
CA SER A 795 1.54 17.29 16.52
C SER A 795 0.78 18.05 17.62
N ALA A 796 1.37 18.25 18.81
CA ALA A 796 0.62 18.57 20.03
C ALA A 796 -0.02 19.98 20.06
N THR A 797 0.52 20.92 19.28
CA THR A 797 0.10 22.33 19.19
C THR A 797 -0.21 22.74 17.74
N GLY A 798 -0.47 21.77 16.85
CA GLY A 798 -0.59 22.00 15.41
C GLY A 798 -1.98 21.94 14.80
N THR A 799 -2.04 22.20 13.49
CA THR A 799 -3.24 22.10 12.62
C THR A 799 -3.96 20.76 12.74
N VAL A 800 -3.23 19.69 13.05
CA VAL A 800 -3.76 18.34 13.33
C VAL A 800 -3.07 17.81 14.58
N GLY A 801 -3.84 17.38 15.58
CA GLY A 801 -3.31 16.78 16.80
C GLY A 801 -2.72 15.38 16.63
N ILE A 802 -1.81 14.98 17.52
CA ILE A 802 -1.30 13.60 17.60
C ILE A 802 -2.47 12.66 17.93
N GLY A 803 -2.77 11.72 17.04
CA GLY A 803 -3.86 10.76 17.20
C GLY A 803 -3.36 9.32 17.44
N MET A 804 -3.99 8.62 18.39
CA MET A 804 -3.96 7.17 18.49
C MET A 804 -5.31 6.69 19.04
N GLN A 805 -6.02 5.86 18.28
CA GLN A 805 -7.30 5.27 18.68
C GLN A 805 -7.36 3.79 18.27
N LYS A 806 -7.66 2.91 19.24
CA LYS A 806 -8.07 1.55 18.91
C LYS A 806 -9.48 1.59 18.31
N VAL A 807 -9.62 1.15 17.07
CA VAL A 807 -10.92 0.91 16.43
C VAL A 807 -11.37 -0.52 16.67
N THR A 808 -12.68 -0.75 16.69
CA THR A 808 -13.29 -2.06 16.93
C THR A 808 -14.61 -2.11 16.17
N PHE A 809 -14.69 -2.96 15.17
CA PHE A 809 -15.87 -3.16 14.35
C PHE A 809 -16.68 -4.32 14.96
N ALA A 810 -17.98 -4.11 15.15
CA ALA A 810 -18.90 -5.19 15.50
C ALA A 810 -19.11 -6.13 14.29
N PRO A 811 -19.50 -7.41 14.50
CA PRO A 811 -19.90 -8.30 13.40
C PRO A 811 -20.96 -7.64 12.50
N GLY A 812 -20.66 -7.54 11.20
CA GLY A 812 -21.48 -6.84 10.21
C GLY A 812 -21.19 -5.35 9.99
N GLU A 813 -20.37 -4.71 10.83
CA GLU A 813 -19.94 -3.30 10.67
C GLU A 813 -18.80 -3.22 9.64
N VAL A 814 -18.86 -2.22 8.74
CA VAL A 814 -17.88 -2.05 7.63
C VAL A 814 -17.18 -0.70 7.60
N CYS A 815 -17.69 0.31 8.31
CA CYS A 815 -17.08 1.62 8.40
C CYS A 815 -17.33 2.21 9.78
N THR A 816 -16.33 2.88 10.34
CA THR A 816 -16.38 3.58 11.62
C THR A 816 -15.51 4.85 11.55
N SER A 817 -15.78 5.86 12.38
CA SER A 817 -15.09 7.16 12.34
C SER A 817 -14.06 7.33 13.46
N VAL A 818 -12.87 7.82 13.12
CA VAL A 818 -11.88 8.34 14.09
C VAL A 818 -11.90 9.87 14.03
N THR A 819 -12.14 10.50 15.17
CA THR A 819 -12.16 11.97 15.30
C THR A 819 -10.79 12.47 15.76
N VAL A 820 -10.25 13.47 15.07
CA VAL A 820 -8.94 14.08 15.32
C VAL A 820 -9.14 15.58 15.58
N PRO A 821 -8.57 16.16 16.64
CA PRO A 821 -8.63 17.60 16.84
C PRO A 821 -7.81 18.33 15.78
N THR A 822 -8.34 19.45 15.30
CA THR A 822 -7.68 20.36 14.36
C THR A 822 -7.62 21.78 14.93
N LEU A 823 -6.74 22.62 14.38
CA LEU A 823 -6.53 24.00 14.82
C LEU A 823 -6.11 24.88 13.64
N GLY A 824 -7.07 25.55 13.01
CA GLY A 824 -6.78 26.63 12.08
C GLY A 824 -6.79 28.02 12.73
N ASN A 825 -6.63 29.05 11.90
CA ASN A 825 -6.44 30.43 12.31
C ASN A 825 -7.23 31.44 11.43
N ASP A 826 -6.94 32.74 11.52
CA ASP A 826 -7.59 33.81 10.74
C ASP A 826 -6.59 34.63 9.89
N ALA A 827 -5.53 33.96 9.39
CA ALA A 827 -4.46 34.59 8.61
C ALA A 827 -3.81 33.65 7.56
N PRO A 828 -3.49 34.17 6.36
CA PRO A 828 -3.01 33.39 5.22
C PRO A 828 -1.54 32.96 5.33
N SER A 829 -1.22 31.81 4.73
CA SER A 829 0.10 31.17 4.74
C SER A 829 0.70 30.98 3.33
N ALA A 830 1.98 30.57 3.25
CA ALA A 830 2.66 30.30 1.97
C ALA A 830 2.30 28.95 1.32
N SER A 831 1.52 28.10 2.00
CA SER A 831 1.22 26.73 1.55
C SER A 831 -0.30 26.51 1.48
N PRO A 832 -0.87 26.22 0.30
CA PRO A 832 -2.33 26.07 0.13
C PRO A 832 -2.92 24.86 0.87
N SER A 833 -2.08 23.94 1.35
CA SER A 833 -2.47 22.86 2.25
C SER A 833 -1.26 22.29 3.00
N ALA A 834 -1.51 21.78 4.20
CA ALA A 834 -0.64 20.85 4.90
C ALA A 834 -1.20 19.42 4.78
N TRP A 835 -0.36 18.39 4.92
CA TRP A 835 -0.83 17.00 4.94
C TRP A 835 -0.13 16.19 6.02
N PHE A 836 -0.90 15.31 6.66
CA PHE A 836 -0.48 14.53 7.82
C PHE A 836 -0.69 13.05 7.53
N LYS A 837 0.27 12.20 7.94
CA LYS A 837 0.22 10.76 7.69
C LYS A 837 -0.79 10.10 8.63
N VAL A 838 -1.71 9.32 8.06
CA VAL A 838 -2.68 8.50 8.77
C VAL A 838 -2.40 7.04 8.45
N SER A 839 -2.40 6.17 9.46
CA SER A 839 -2.19 4.73 9.32
C SER A 839 -3.24 3.95 10.11
N VAL A 840 -3.55 2.71 9.69
CA VAL A 840 -4.23 1.71 10.51
C VAL A 840 -3.38 0.46 10.61
N THR A 841 -3.01 0.08 11.84
CA THR A 841 -1.88 -0.82 12.15
C THR A 841 -2.24 -1.79 13.28
N ASN A 842 -1.36 -2.77 13.59
CA ASN A 842 -1.51 -3.71 14.70
C ASN A 842 -2.92 -4.37 14.73
N THR A 843 -3.24 -5.12 13.68
CA THR A 843 -4.60 -5.59 13.39
C THR A 843 -4.88 -6.99 13.95
N THR A 844 -6.15 -7.30 14.20
CA THR A 844 -6.65 -8.55 14.79
C THR A 844 -7.85 -9.05 13.97
N ASP A 845 -7.84 -10.34 13.61
CA ASP A 845 -8.76 -11.04 12.68
C ASP A 845 -8.81 -10.50 11.23
N VAL A 846 -8.37 -9.26 10.97
CA VAL A 846 -8.25 -8.62 9.65
C VAL A 846 -6.81 -8.23 9.32
N VAL A 847 -6.46 -8.23 8.03
CA VAL A 847 -5.14 -7.81 7.53
C VAL A 847 -5.13 -6.32 7.17
N MET A 848 -3.96 -5.69 7.16
CA MET A 848 -3.80 -4.34 6.59
C MET A 848 -4.00 -4.39 5.06
N GLY A 849 -4.82 -3.49 4.52
CA GLY A 849 -5.11 -3.40 3.09
C GLY A 849 -4.23 -2.41 2.31
N ALA A 850 -4.45 -2.34 1.00
CA ALA A 850 -3.74 -1.45 0.08
C ALA A 850 -3.98 0.06 0.35
N ASN A 851 -4.94 0.41 1.20
CA ASN A 851 -5.19 1.76 1.70
C ASN A 851 -5.05 1.81 3.24
N ALA A 852 -4.18 0.99 3.85
CA ALA A 852 -3.89 1.05 5.29
C ALA A 852 -3.05 2.28 5.69
N PHE A 853 -2.48 2.99 4.70
CA PHE A 853 -1.84 4.30 4.84
C PHE A 853 -2.53 5.32 3.95
N THR A 854 -2.71 6.53 4.45
CA THR A 854 -3.33 7.64 3.70
C THR A 854 -2.91 9.00 4.25
N ARG A 855 -3.47 10.08 3.69
CA ARG A 855 -3.29 11.46 4.14
C ARG A 855 -4.58 12.03 4.74
N LEU A 856 -4.43 12.73 5.86
CA LEU A 856 -5.33 13.82 6.24
C LEU A 856 -4.72 15.11 5.70
N THR A 857 -5.36 15.71 4.70
CA THR A 857 -4.98 17.00 4.13
C THR A 857 -5.82 18.10 4.77
N VAL A 858 -5.17 19.17 5.19
CA VAL A 858 -5.84 20.38 5.69
C VAL A 858 -5.56 21.52 4.72
N ARG A 859 -6.61 22.10 4.16
CA ARG A 859 -6.57 23.26 3.24
C ARG A 859 -6.47 24.56 4.04
N GLU A 860 -5.65 25.47 3.52
CA GLU A 860 -5.65 26.89 3.85
C GLU A 860 -6.93 27.55 3.31
N ASP A 861 -7.78 28.11 4.18
CA ASP A 861 -9.05 28.74 3.80
C ASP A 861 -9.12 30.28 3.92
N ASP A 862 -8.11 30.94 4.51
CA ASP A 862 -7.99 32.42 4.52
C ASP A 862 -7.21 32.98 3.31
N GLY A 863 -6.67 32.10 2.45
CA GLY A 863 -5.94 32.43 1.23
C GLY A 863 -4.43 32.26 1.36
N VAL A 864 -3.67 32.47 0.28
CA VAL A 864 -2.21 32.20 0.28
C VAL A 864 -1.33 33.43 0.05
N THR A 865 -0.15 33.42 0.64
CA THR A 865 0.91 34.39 0.34
C THR A 865 1.60 34.04 -0.99
N ALA A 866 1.99 35.06 -1.75
CA ALA A 866 2.46 34.89 -3.12
C ALA A 866 3.89 34.31 -3.15
N PRO A 867 4.23 33.38 -4.07
CA PRO A 867 3.51 33.09 -5.32
C PRO A 867 2.76 31.74 -5.33
N ALA A 868 2.20 31.30 -4.21
CA ALA A 868 1.40 30.08 -4.19
C ALA A 868 0.05 30.23 -4.94
N VAL A 869 -0.64 29.11 -5.17
CA VAL A 869 -1.99 29.06 -5.77
C VAL A 869 -2.90 28.37 -4.77
N GLU A 870 -4.05 28.96 -4.46
CA GLU A 870 -5.02 28.45 -3.48
C GLU A 870 -5.53 27.05 -3.86
N ALA A 871 -5.73 26.20 -2.85
CA ALA A 871 -6.39 24.91 -3.02
C ALA A 871 -7.90 25.10 -3.21
N LEU A 872 -8.51 24.25 -4.04
CA LEU A 872 -9.96 24.22 -4.25
C LEU A 872 -10.71 24.03 -2.90
N PRO A 873 -11.74 24.83 -2.60
CA PRO A 873 -12.56 24.66 -1.40
C PRO A 873 -13.11 23.24 -1.26
N VAL A 874 -13.06 22.66 -0.05
CA VAL A 874 -13.42 21.26 0.19
C VAL A 874 -14.69 21.08 1.02
N GLY A 875 -15.35 22.19 1.37
CA GLY A 875 -16.67 22.25 1.98
C GLY A 875 -16.75 21.70 3.41
N ALA A 876 -17.89 21.94 4.04
CA ALA A 876 -18.15 21.40 5.38
C ALA A 876 -18.25 19.87 5.35
N GLN A 877 -17.39 19.18 6.11
CA GLN A 877 -17.35 17.72 6.19
C GLN A 877 -18.68 17.15 6.74
N GLY A 878 -19.22 16.14 6.05
CA GLY A 878 -20.41 15.38 6.45
C GLY A 878 -20.10 14.13 7.26
N ASP A 879 -20.97 13.12 7.16
CA ASP A 879 -20.69 11.79 7.71
C ASP A 879 -19.69 11.06 6.81
N VAL A 880 -18.48 10.81 7.33
CA VAL A 880 -17.37 10.27 6.55
C VAL A 880 -17.59 8.83 6.06
N CYS A 881 -18.47 8.06 6.70
CA CYS A 881 -18.83 6.73 6.22
C CYS A 881 -19.88 6.78 5.10
N ALA A 882 -20.79 7.76 5.14
CA ALA A 882 -21.68 8.07 4.03
C ALA A 882 -20.91 8.67 2.83
N GLU A 883 -19.97 9.58 3.05
CA GLU A 883 -19.08 10.12 2.00
C GLU A 883 -18.24 9.02 1.34
N LEU A 884 -17.64 8.12 2.13
CA LEU A 884 -16.90 6.97 1.62
C LEU A 884 -17.82 6.04 0.79
N ALA A 885 -19.01 5.71 1.28
CA ALA A 885 -19.98 4.90 0.53
C ALA A 885 -20.46 5.59 -0.77
N ALA A 886 -20.48 6.93 -0.79
CA ALA A 886 -20.92 7.76 -1.92
C ALA A 886 -19.80 8.12 -2.93
N SER A 887 -18.53 7.79 -2.62
CA SER A 887 -17.37 7.98 -3.51
C SER A 887 -16.89 6.68 -4.17
N VAL A 888 -17.02 5.53 -3.50
CA VAL A 888 -16.65 4.21 -4.08
C VAL A 888 -17.62 3.70 -5.16
N THR A 889 -18.78 4.35 -5.35
CA THR A 889 -19.73 4.04 -6.43
C THR A 889 -20.13 5.34 -7.13
N PRO A 890 -19.78 5.54 -8.42
CA PRO A 890 -20.18 6.73 -9.16
C PRO A 890 -21.70 6.91 -9.17
N GLY A 891 -22.15 8.14 -8.94
CA GLY A 891 -23.56 8.52 -9.06
C GLY A 891 -23.93 9.05 -10.44
N GLU A 892 -25.21 9.32 -10.64
CA GLU A 892 -25.73 9.95 -11.86
C GLU A 892 -25.43 11.45 -11.86
N LEU A 893 -24.82 11.96 -12.94
CA LEU A 893 -24.78 13.38 -13.25
C LEU A 893 -25.90 13.68 -14.24
N THR A 894 -26.91 14.44 -13.80
CA THR A 894 -28.11 14.70 -14.61
C THR A 894 -27.87 15.80 -15.64
N SER A 895 -28.48 15.68 -16.83
CA SER A 895 -28.54 16.75 -17.83
C SER A 895 -29.98 17.19 -18.10
N THR A 896 -30.16 18.40 -18.62
CA THR A 896 -31.45 18.84 -19.17
C THR A 896 -31.72 18.25 -20.55
N GLU A 897 -30.68 17.93 -21.32
CA GLU A 897 -30.76 17.52 -22.71
C GLU A 897 -30.54 16.00 -22.87
N GLU A 898 -31.31 15.36 -23.76
CA GLU A 898 -31.12 13.95 -24.11
C GLU A 898 -29.97 13.75 -25.14
N TYR A 899 -29.63 14.81 -25.88
CA TYR A 899 -28.53 14.90 -26.83
C TYR A 899 -28.21 16.37 -27.12
N VAL A 900 -27.02 16.67 -27.63
CA VAL A 900 -26.58 18.04 -27.94
C VAL A 900 -25.95 18.09 -29.35
N ALA A 901 -25.97 19.25 -30.00
CA ALA A 901 -25.30 19.45 -31.29
C ALA A 901 -23.90 20.05 -31.12
N PRO A 902 -22.97 19.87 -32.09
CA PRO A 902 -21.79 20.73 -32.21
C PRO A 902 -22.20 22.21 -32.27
N GLY A 903 -21.52 23.07 -31.52
CA GLY A 903 -21.93 24.48 -31.31
C GLY A 903 -23.09 24.68 -30.32
N GLY A 904 -23.61 23.62 -29.70
CA GLY A 904 -24.67 23.67 -28.69
C GLY A 904 -24.16 23.89 -27.26
N THR A 905 -25.09 23.96 -26.30
CA THR A 905 -24.79 24.05 -24.86
C THR A 905 -25.42 22.85 -24.14
N LEU A 906 -24.71 22.33 -23.14
CA LEU A 906 -25.09 21.18 -22.33
C LEU A 906 -25.12 21.57 -20.84
N ASP A 907 -26.31 21.71 -20.27
CA ASP A 907 -26.47 21.96 -18.83
C ASP A 907 -26.38 20.63 -18.06
N LEU A 908 -25.59 20.63 -16.99
CA LEU A 908 -25.32 19.46 -16.13
C LEU A 908 -25.48 19.82 -14.66
N THR A 909 -26.20 18.98 -13.91
CA THR A 909 -26.45 19.15 -12.46
C THR A 909 -26.12 17.87 -11.69
N GLY A 910 -25.26 18.00 -10.69
CA GLY A 910 -24.84 16.95 -9.78
C GLY A 910 -25.25 17.25 -8.33
N SER A 911 -25.43 16.20 -7.51
CA SER A 911 -25.89 16.33 -6.13
C SER A 911 -25.31 15.30 -5.16
N GLY A 912 -25.35 15.65 -3.87
CA GLY A 912 -24.74 14.87 -2.78
C GLY A 912 -23.29 15.26 -2.49
N PHE A 913 -22.85 16.42 -2.98
CA PHE A 913 -21.59 17.06 -2.62
C PHE A 913 -21.68 17.69 -1.21
N ARG A 914 -20.54 18.03 -0.61
CA ARG A 914 -20.49 18.84 0.60
C ARG A 914 -20.94 20.28 0.32
N ALA A 915 -21.63 20.90 1.27
CA ALA A 915 -21.97 22.30 1.16
C ALA A 915 -20.70 23.16 1.11
N GLY A 916 -20.55 23.95 0.05
CA GLY A 916 -19.39 24.82 -0.18
C GLY A 916 -18.14 24.14 -0.74
N GLU A 917 -18.16 22.86 -1.15
CA GLU A 917 -17.02 22.28 -1.87
C GLU A 917 -17.02 22.68 -3.35
N ALA A 918 -15.84 22.78 -3.95
CA ALA A 918 -15.67 22.92 -5.38
C ALA A 918 -15.89 21.58 -6.09
N VAL A 919 -16.66 21.62 -7.18
CA VAL A 919 -16.94 20.48 -8.04
C VAL A 919 -16.31 20.73 -9.41
N VAL A 920 -15.33 19.91 -9.76
CA VAL A 920 -14.63 19.97 -11.05
C VAL A 920 -15.37 19.12 -12.06
N PHE A 921 -15.71 19.69 -13.22
CA PHE A 921 -16.32 18.97 -14.33
C PHE A 921 -15.25 18.66 -15.40
N VAL A 922 -15.29 17.44 -15.95
CA VAL A 922 -14.31 16.95 -16.95
C VAL A 922 -15.04 16.17 -18.05
N ARG A 923 -14.78 16.51 -19.32
CA ARG A 923 -15.36 15.85 -20.51
C ARG A 923 -14.25 15.52 -21.50
N GLY A 924 -13.96 14.23 -21.71
CA GLY A 924 -12.77 13.82 -22.46
C GLY A 924 -11.48 14.32 -21.79
N GLU A 925 -10.68 15.12 -22.48
CA GLU A 925 -9.50 15.80 -21.92
C GLU A 925 -9.82 17.22 -21.38
N ASP A 926 -11.00 17.78 -21.70
CA ASP A 926 -11.40 19.13 -21.30
C ASP A 926 -11.77 19.18 -19.81
N THR A 927 -11.14 20.09 -19.07
CA THR A 927 -11.45 20.37 -17.65
C THR A 927 -12.02 21.79 -17.52
N PHE A 928 -13.20 21.91 -16.90
CA PHE A 928 -13.93 23.17 -16.77
C PHE A 928 -13.64 23.88 -15.44
N GLU A 929 -14.02 25.16 -15.34
CA GLU A 929 -13.94 25.92 -14.10
C GLU A 929 -14.78 25.25 -13.00
N ALA A 930 -14.24 25.18 -11.78
CA ALA A 930 -14.86 24.44 -10.68
C ALA A 930 -16.05 25.22 -10.10
N VAL A 931 -17.21 24.57 -10.00
CA VAL A 931 -18.44 25.16 -9.45
C VAL A 931 -18.52 24.88 -7.96
N ILE A 932 -18.72 25.91 -7.14
CA ILE A 932 -18.96 25.72 -5.70
C ILE A 932 -20.38 25.17 -5.49
N ALA A 933 -20.46 24.01 -4.84
CA ALA A 933 -21.72 23.37 -4.47
C ALA A 933 -22.48 24.21 -3.41
N ASP A 934 -23.79 24.29 -3.57
CA ASP A 934 -24.66 25.09 -2.72
C ASP A 934 -24.91 24.47 -1.32
N ALA A 935 -25.78 25.10 -0.54
CA ALA A 935 -26.10 24.66 0.83
C ALA A 935 -26.82 23.31 0.91
N ASP A 936 -27.40 22.82 -0.19
CA ASP A 936 -28.04 21.51 -0.30
C ASP A 936 -27.12 20.46 -0.98
N GLY A 937 -25.86 20.84 -1.28
CA GLY A 937 -24.86 19.96 -1.89
C GLY A 937 -25.06 19.75 -3.39
N VAL A 938 -25.60 20.75 -4.09
CA VAL A 938 -25.88 20.74 -5.53
C VAL A 938 -24.90 21.65 -6.28
N ALA A 939 -24.36 21.15 -7.41
CA ALA A 939 -23.54 21.93 -8.32
C ALA A 939 -24.06 21.81 -9.76
N THR A 940 -24.17 22.94 -10.46
CA THR A 940 -24.68 23.01 -11.84
C THR A 940 -23.71 23.79 -12.72
N THR A 941 -23.43 23.30 -13.92
CA THR A 941 -22.61 23.98 -14.94
C THR A 941 -23.25 23.92 -16.33
N SER A 942 -22.82 24.79 -17.22
CA SER A 942 -23.22 24.85 -18.63
C SER A 942 -21.98 24.70 -19.50
N ILE A 943 -21.88 23.62 -20.27
CA ILE A 943 -20.73 23.32 -21.13
C ILE A 943 -21.08 23.66 -22.59
N GLU A 944 -20.31 24.53 -23.23
CA GLU A 944 -20.39 24.73 -24.69
C GLU A 944 -19.68 23.59 -25.42
N ILE A 945 -20.31 23.08 -26.48
CA ILE A 945 -19.79 22.00 -27.33
C ILE A 945 -19.14 22.64 -28.56
N ALA A 946 -17.88 22.34 -28.83
CA ALA A 946 -17.18 22.88 -30.00
C ALA A 946 -17.87 22.50 -31.33
N GLU A 947 -17.75 23.35 -32.37
CA GLU A 947 -18.31 23.10 -33.70
C GLU A 947 -17.69 21.88 -34.41
N ASP A 948 -16.49 21.48 -34.00
CA ASP A 948 -15.71 20.34 -34.50
C ASP A 948 -15.62 19.16 -33.50
N ALA A 949 -16.47 19.15 -32.46
CA ALA A 949 -16.54 18.07 -31.49
C ALA A 949 -16.88 16.70 -32.13
N GLU A 950 -16.26 15.63 -31.66
CA GLU A 950 -16.52 14.26 -32.15
C GLU A 950 -17.98 13.85 -31.89
N LEU A 951 -18.61 13.27 -32.93
CA LEU A 951 -20.00 12.80 -32.89
C LEU A 951 -20.06 11.40 -32.26
N GLY A 952 -20.96 11.22 -31.30
CA GLY A 952 -21.06 9.99 -30.51
C GLY A 952 -21.42 10.24 -29.06
N ALA A 953 -21.40 9.19 -28.23
CA ALA A 953 -21.58 9.31 -26.79
C ALA A 953 -20.44 10.16 -26.17
N SER A 954 -20.79 11.19 -25.41
CA SER A 954 -19.82 12.09 -24.75
C SER A 954 -19.92 11.94 -23.25
N GLU A 955 -18.96 11.20 -22.67
CA GLU A 955 -18.86 11.01 -21.22
C GLU A 955 -18.40 12.32 -20.55
N THR A 956 -19.15 12.77 -19.54
CA THR A 956 -18.78 13.88 -18.67
C THR A 956 -18.83 13.43 -17.22
N THR A 957 -17.81 13.78 -16.44
CA THR A 957 -17.71 13.47 -15.01
C THR A 957 -17.71 14.74 -14.18
N ALA A 958 -18.21 14.66 -12.94
CA ALA A 958 -18.12 15.72 -11.95
C ALA A 958 -17.55 15.16 -10.65
N VAL A 959 -16.54 15.83 -10.07
CA VAL A 959 -15.78 15.36 -8.91
C VAL A 959 -15.73 16.43 -7.82
N GLY A 960 -16.21 16.12 -6.62
CA GLY A 960 -16.14 17.00 -5.44
C GLY A 960 -14.76 16.99 -4.80
N ALA A 961 -14.18 18.18 -4.54
CA ALA A 961 -12.81 18.35 -4.05
C ALA A 961 -12.56 17.84 -2.61
N GLY A 962 -13.60 17.74 -1.78
CA GLY A 962 -13.53 17.29 -0.40
C GLY A 962 -14.23 15.96 -0.12
N SER A 963 -15.40 15.74 -0.72
CA SER A 963 -16.14 14.48 -0.61
C SER A 963 -15.53 13.36 -1.46
N VAL A 964 -14.72 13.71 -2.47
CA VAL A 964 -14.23 12.80 -3.53
C VAL A 964 -15.38 12.05 -4.23
N ARG A 965 -16.59 12.61 -4.18
CA ARG A 965 -17.77 12.05 -4.83
C ARG A 965 -17.65 12.22 -6.33
N VAL A 966 -17.76 11.12 -7.07
CA VAL A 966 -17.78 11.09 -8.53
C VAL A 966 -19.22 10.93 -9.02
N LEU A 967 -19.62 11.76 -9.98
CA LEU A 967 -20.86 11.60 -10.75
C LEU A 967 -20.51 11.51 -12.25
N THR A 968 -21.29 10.75 -13.01
CA THR A 968 -21.06 10.49 -14.44
C THR A 968 -22.32 10.68 -15.27
N SER A 969 -22.18 11.29 -16.45
CA SER A 969 -23.23 11.45 -17.47
C SER A 969 -22.71 11.04 -18.83
N SER A 970 -23.57 10.44 -19.66
CA SER A 970 -23.27 10.13 -21.06
C SER A 970 -24.33 10.79 -21.93
N VAL A 971 -23.97 11.92 -22.57
CA VAL A 971 -24.88 12.67 -23.45
C VAL A 971 -24.29 12.68 -24.85
N PRO A 972 -24.99 12.17 -25.88
CA PRO A 972 -24.42 12.08 -27.20
C PRO A 972 -24.39 13.44 -27.92
N VAL A 973 -23.26 13.72 -28.56
CA VAL A 973 -23.12 14.81 -29.54
C VAL A 973 -23.60 14.28 -30.89
N LEU A 974 -24.66 14.87 -31.43
CA LEU A 974 -25.31 14.43 -32.66
C LEU A 974 -25.34 15.55 -33.71
N ALA A 975 -25.00 15.24 -34.96
CA ALA A 975 -25.10 16.18 -36.06
C ALA A 975 -26.58 16.60 -36.27
N PRO A 976 -26.87 17.91 -36.44
CA PRO A 976 -28.13 18.37 -37.00
C PRO A 976 -28.39 17.73 -38.36
N THR A 977 -29.62 17.31 -38.62
CA THR A 977 -30.07 16.87 -39.95
C THR A 977 -31.30 17.65 -40.41
N GLU A 978 -31.44 17.86 -41.73
CA GLU A 978 -32.67 18.33 -42.35
C GLU A 978 -33.18 17.29 -43.36
N THR A 979 -34.41 16.80 -43.16
CA THR A 979 -35.06 15.88 -44.10
C THR A 979 -36.00 16.65 -45.04
N ALA A 980 -35.68 16.69 -46.33
CA ALA A 980 -36.59 17.14 -47.38
C ALA A 980 -37.30 15.93 -48.02
N LEU A 981 -38.61 16.03 -48.27
CA LEU A 981 -39.38 15.01 -48.99
C LEU A 981 -39.78 15.53 -50.37
N GLU A 982 -39.40 14.79 -51.40
CA GLU A 982 -39.74 15.03 -52.79
C GLU A 982 -40.57 13.88 -53.39
N ILE A 983 -41.34 14.23 -54.42
CA ILE A 983 -42.13 13.33 -55.27
C ILE A 983 -42.04 13.87 -56.71
N GLU A 984 -42.19 12.99 -57.70
CA GLU A 984 -42.21 13.40 -59.11
C GLU A 984 -43.45 14.28 -59.41
N ASP A 985 -43.23 15.48 -59.95
CA ASP A 985 -44.29 16.46 -60.28
C ASP A 985 -45.09 16.02 -61.52
N ARG A 986 -46.05 15.11 -61.31
CA ARG A 986 -47.03 14.67 -62.31
C ARG A 986 -48.39 14.35 -61.69
N GLU A 987 -49.42 14.29 -62.53
CA GLU A 987 -50.69 13.70 -62.13
C GLU A 987 -50.54 12.19 -61.95
N TYR A 988 -51.05 11.66 -60.84
CA TYR A 988 -51.09 10.24 -60.52
C TYR A 988 -52.51 9.69 -60.67
N THR A 989 -52.63 8.47 -61.20
CA THR A 989 -53.87 7.70 -61.25
C THR A 989 -53.81 6.47 -60.36
N GLU A 990 -54.98 5.96 -59.95
CA GLU A 990 -55.09 4.79 -59.09
C GLU A 990 -54.40 3.55 -59.72
N GLY A 991 -53.34 3.08 -59.06
CA GLY A 991 -52.45 2.01 -59.56
C GLY A 991 -51.16 2.49 -60.24
N ASP A 992 -50.91 3.79 -60.40
CA ASP A 992 -49.59 4.31 -60.74
C ASP A 992 -48.59 4.03 -59.61
N ALA A 993 -47.42 3.48 -59.94
CA ALA A 993 -46.32 3.36 -58.98
C ALA A 993 -45.86 4.76 -58.51
N ILE A 994 -45.80 4.95 -57.19
CA ILE A 994 -45.40 6.21 -56.55
C ILE A 994 -44.03 6.01 -55.89
N THR A 995 -43.06 6.86 -56.23
CA THR A 995 -41.76 6.90 -55.57
C THR A 995 -41.67 8.14 -54.68
N LEU A 996 -41.38 7.91 -53.41
CA LEU A 996 -41.13 8.93 -52.39
C LEU A 996 -39.62 9.00 -52.16
N THR A 997 -39.04 10.19 -52.32
CA THR A 997 -37.60 10.41 -52.18
C THR A 997 -37.38 11.35 -51.00
N ALA A 998 -36.82 10.85 -49.91
CA ALA A 998 -36.37 11.66 -48.80
C ALA A 998 -34.87 11.96 -48.97
N SER A 999 -34.52 13.23 -49.04
CA SER A 999 -33.13 13.72 -49.03
C SER A 999 -32.81 14.20 -47.61
N ILE A 1000 -31.70 13.74 -47.05
CA ILE A 1000 -31.24 14.08 -45.71
C ILE A 1000 -29.94 14.86 -45.88
N ASP A 1001 -29.93 16.14 -45.47
CA ASP A 1001 -28.75 16.98 -45.41
C ASP A 1001 -28.23 17.05 -43.96
N GLY A 1002 -26.92 17.29 -43.79
CA GLY A 1002 -26.22 17.24 -42.51
C GLY A 1002 -24.84 16.57 -42.59
N GLN A 1003 -24.06 16.64 -41.51
CA GLN A 1003 -22.70 16.06 -41.46
C GLN A 1003 -22.70 14.52 -41.40
N ALA A 1004 -23.75 13.92 -40.84
CA ALA A 1004 -23.94 12.47 -40.78
C ALA A 1004 -25.39 12.15 -41.18
N THR A 1005 -25.58 11.36 -42.23
CA THR A 1005 -26.89 11.14 -42.87
C THR A 1005 -27.25 9.66 -43.04
N ASP A 1006 -26.33 8.74 -42.76
CA ASP A 1006 -26.60 7.30 -42.75
C ASP A 1006 -27.59 6.94 -41.62
N GLY A 1007 -28.64 6.19 -41.95
CA GLY A 1007 -29.74 5.83 -41.04
C GLY A 1007 -30.96 5.32 -41.80
N THR A 1008 -32.14 5.40 -41.19
CA THR A 1008 -33.40 4.93 -41.79
C THR A 1008 -34.49 6.01 -41.73
N VAL A 1009 -35.21 6.21 -42.84
CA VAL A 1009 -36.38 7.09 -42.93
C VAL A 1009 -37.66 6.27 -42.82
N THR A 1010 -38.57 6.71 -41.97
CA THR A 1010 -39.96 6.22 -41.90
C THR A 1010 -40.89 7.21 -42.58
N PHE A 1011 -41.64 6.76 -43.57
CA PHE A 1011 -42.65 7.55 -44.27
C PHE A 1011 -44.02 7.32 -43.62
N THR A 1012 -44.75 8.40 -43.28
CA THR A 1012 -46.00 8.34 -42.51
C THR A 1012 -47.12 9.21 -43.11
N ASP A 1013 -48.38 8.81 -42.86
CA ASP A 1013 -49.58 9.61 -43.10
C ASP A 1013 -49.52 10.90 -42.25
N GLY A 1014 -49.40 12.05 -42.92
CA GLY A 1014 -49.30 13.38 -42.33
C GLY A 1014 -50.63 13.95 -41.81
N PRO A 1015 -50.62 15.18 -41.25
CA PRO A 1015 -51.81 15.83 -40.72
C PRO A 1015 -52.85 16.11 -41.81
N ALA A 1016 -54.12 15.78 -41.55
CA ALA A 1016 -55.20 15.84 -42.54
C ALA A 1016 -55.41 17.26 -43.10
N THR A 1017 -55.22 17.43 -44.42
CA THR A 1017 -55.32 18.71 -45.12
C THR A 1017 -56.78 19.13 -45.31
N SER A 1018 -57.23 20.12 -44.54
CA SER A 1018 -58.61 20.63 -44.54
C SER A 1018 -58.93 21.55 -45.73
N SER A 1019 -58.85 21.01 -46.95
CA SER A 1019 -59.36 21.68 -48.15
C SER A 1019 -60.69 21.05 -48.61
N GLY A 1020 -61.68 21.90 -48.93
CA GLY A 1020 -63.05 21.45 -49.17
C GLY A 1020 -63.43 21.42 -50.64
N SER A 1021 -63.71 20.23 -51.19
CA SER A 1021 -64.56 20.05 -52.37
C SER A 1021 -65.25 18.69 -52.33
N THR A 1022 -66.46 18.60 -52.89
CA THR A 1022 -67.30 17.40 -52.87
C THR A 1022 -66.99 16.48 -54.04
N GLY A 1023 -66.69 15.19 -53.81
CA GLY A 1023 -66.67 14.19 -54.88
C GLY A 1023 -66.17 12.80 -54.49
N GLY A 1024 -65.03 12.71 -53.80
CA GLY A 1024 -64.38 11.43 -53.48
C GLY A 1024 -64.48 11.03 -52.00
N THR A 1025 -64.43 9.72 -51.74
CA THR A 1025 -64.29 9.16 -50.39
C THR A 1025 -62.84 9.27 -49.91
N ALA A 1026 -62.48 10.43 -49.36
CA ALA A 1026 -61.16 10.63 -48.77
C ALA A 1026 -60.83 9.54 -47.72
N ARG A 1027 -59.65 8.92 -47.86
CA ARG A 1027 -59.13 7.91 -46.93
C ARG A 1027 -59.12 8.49 -45.51
N THR A 1028 -59.64 7.75 -44.53
CA THR A 1028 -59.54 8.13 -43.12
C THR A 1028 -58.12 7.81 -42.62
N ALA A 1029 -57.14 8.59 -43.10
CA ALA A 1029 -55.76 8.50 -42.68
C ALA A 1029 -55.67 8.74 -41.17
N VAL A 1030 -55.06 7.81 -40.45
CA VAL A 1030 -54.68 7.99 -39.06
C VAL A 1030 -53.35 8.71 -39.09
N ALA A 1031 -53.29 9.96 -38.61
CA ALA A 1031 -52.04 10.72 -38.58
C ALA A 1031 -50.96 9.94 -37.80
N GLY A 1032 -49.78 9.78 -38.39
CA GLY A 1032 -48.72 8.90 -37.90
C GLY A 1032 -48.79 7.44 -38.37
N GLY A 1033 -49.75 7.09 -39.24
CA GLY A 1033 -49.82 5.76 -39.85
C GLY A 1033 -48.63 5.49 -40.77
N ILE A 1034 -47.88 4.41 -40.53
CA ILE A 1034 -46.67 4.09 -41.32
C ILE A 1034 -47.08 3.63 -42.74
N ILE A 1035 -46.48 4.27 -43.74
CA ILE A 1035 -46.61 3.96 -45.17
C ILE A 1035 -45.48 3.01 -45.61
N GLY A 1036 -44.27 3.21 -45.06
CA GLY A 1036 -43.13 2.31 -45.26
C GLY A 1036 -41.84 2.89 -44.68
N THR A 1037 -40.74 2.15 -44.82
CA THR A 1037 -39.40 2.54 -44.36
C THR A 1037 -38.38 2.31 -45.46
N ALA A 1038 -37.37 3.18 -45.56
CA ALA A 1038 -36.21 2.98 -46.44
C ALA A 1038 -34.93 3.48 -45.77
N ASP A 1039 -33.84 2.77 -45.97
CA ASP A 1039 -32.51 3.17 -45.48
C ASP A 1039 -31.91 4.27 -46.37
N VAL A 1040 -31.13 5.15 -45.75
CA VAL A 1040 -30.43 6.23 -46.45
C VAL A 1040 -29.18 5.66 -47.12
N VAL A 1041 -28.99 5.97 -48.40
CA VAL A 1041 -27.79 5.60 -49.18
C VAL A 1041 -27.25 6.86 -49.86
N GLY A 1042 -26.17 7.43 -49.30
CA GLY A 1042 -25.56 8.65 -49.84
C GLY A 1042 -26.44 9.89 -49.71
N GLY A 1043 -27.05 10.08 -48.53
CA GLY A 1043 -27.95 11.21 -48.23
C GLY A 1043 -29.37 11.10 -48.81
N VAL A 1044 -29.75 9.98 -49.44
CA VAL A 1044 -31.10 9.78 -49.98
C VAL A 1044 -31.70 8.42 -49.55
N ALA A 1045 -32.92 8.44 -49.01
CA ALA A 1045 -33.76 7.25 -48.79
C ALA A 1045 -34.96 7.25 -49.75
N THR A 1046 -35.19 6.12 -50.43
CA THR A 1046 -36.20 6.02 -51.50
C THR A 1046 -37.19 4.90 -51.22
N LEU A 1047 -38.48 5.22 -51.14
CA LEU A 1047 -39.58 4.26 -50.95
C LEU A 1047 -40.48 4.24 -52.19
N THR A 1048 -40.55 3.10 -52.88
CA THR A 1048 -41.44 2.92 -54.05
C THR A 1048 -42.65 2.06 -53.68
N LEU A 1049 -43.83 2.69 -53.73
CA LEU A 1049 -45.13 2.04 -53.61
C LEU A 1049 -45.52 1.47 -54.99
N ALA A 1050 -45.12 0.22 -55.25
CA ALA A 1050 -45.24 -0.41 -56.57
C ALA A 1050 -46.69 -0.60 -57.05
N ASP A 1051 -47.63 -0.88 -56.13
CA ASP A 1051 -49.07 -0.98 -56.41
C ASP A 1051 -49.80 0.38 -56.33
N GLY A 1052 -49.05 1.47 -56.11
CA GLY A 1052 -49.55 2.83 -55.99
C GLY A 1052 -50.34 3.11 -54.71
N LEU A 1053 -51.25 4.09 -54.79
CA LEU A 1053 -52.25 4.41 -53.77
C LEU A 1053 -53.64 4.46 -54.42
N PRO A 1054 -54.72 4.11 -53.69
CA PRO A 1054 -56.09 4.24 -54.21
C PRO A 1054 -56.52 5.70 -54.36
N ALA A 1055 -57.56 5.96 -55.13
CA ALA A 1055 -58.01 7.30 -55.50
C ALA A 1055 -58.31 8.20 -54.27
N GLY A 1056 -57.67 9.37 -54.18
CA GLY A 1056 -57.84 10.29 -53.06
C GLY A 1056 -56.69 11.29 -52.89
N THR A 1057 -56.79 12.11 -51.82
CA THR A 1057 -55.73 13.04 -51.41
C THR A 1057 -55.05 12.51 -50.16
N TYR A 1058 -53.71 12.47 -50.18
CA TYR A 1058 -52.86 11.98 -49.11
C TYR A 1058 -51.95 13.11 -48.64
N SER A 1059 -51.60 13.10 -47.35
CA SER A 1059 -50.50 13.88 -46.80
C SER A 1059 -49.42 12.89 -46.39
N VAL A 1060 -48.18 13.11 -46.80
CA VAL A 1060 -47.04 12.22 -46.48
C VAL A 1060 -45.91 13.03 -45.87
N VAL A 1061 -45.31 12.48 -44.82
CA VAL A 1061 -44.16 13.03 -44.11
C VAL A 1061 -43.05 11.99 -44.06
N ALA A 1062 -41.81 12.39 -44.27
CA ALA A 1062 -40.62 11.57 -44.06
C ALA A 1062 -39.98 11.94 -42.71
N ASN A 1063 -39.68 10.94 -41.89
CA ASN A 1063 -39.09 11.11 -40.56
C ASN A 1063 -37.78 10.30 -40.54
N PHE A 1064 -36.63 10.97 -40.53
CA PHE A 1064 -35.32 10.34 -40.36
C PHE A 1064 -35.10 10.02 -38.88
N ALA A 1065 -34.83 8.75 -38.57
CA ALA A 1065 -34.67 8.29 -37.20
C ALA A 1065 -33.29 8.64 -36.61
N ARG A 1066 -33.26 9.04 -35.33
CA ARG A 1066 -32.03 9.35 -34.58
C ARG A 1066 -31.06 8.16 -34.60
N THR A 1067 -29.78 8.43 -34.86
CA THR A 1067 -28.71 7.43 -34.83
C THR A 1067 -27.72 7.73 -33.71
N GLY A 1068 -26.62 6.96 -33.61
CA GLY A 1068 -25.56 7.23 -32.64
C GLY A 1068 -24.73 8.49 -32.92
N VAL A 1069 -24.88 9.12 -34.10
CA VAL A 1069 -24.11 10.30 -34.53
C VAL A 1069 -24.96 11.38 -35.22
N ALA A 1070 -26.23 11.13 -35.51
CA ALA A 1070 -27.13 12.04 -36.20
C ALA A 1070 -28.46 12.21 -35.46
N SER A 1071 -28.92 13.45 -35.35
CA SER A 1071 -30.24 13.80 -34.77
C SER A 1071 -31.38 13.42 -35.71
N GLU A 1072 -32.56 13.15 -35.14
CA GLU A 1072 -33.77 12.93 -35.94
C GLU A 1072 -34.27 14.22 -36.59
N SER A 1073 -34.86 14.10 -37.78
CA SER A 1073 -35.49 15.23 -38.47
C SER A 1073 -36.71 14.80 -39.27
N THR A 1074 -37.61 15.75 -39.53
CA THR A 1074 -38.94 15.49 -40.08
C THR A 1074 -39.24 16.47 -41.22
N SER A 1075 -39.72 15.94 -42.34
CA SER A 1075 -39.98 16.74 -43.54
C SER A 1075 -41.22 17.62 -43.43
N ALA A 1076 -41.26 18.66 -44.28
CA ALA A 1076 -42.52 19.26 -44.67
C ALA A 1076 -43.47 18.19 -45.25
N ALA A 1077 -44.77 18.34 -45.01
CA ALA A 1077 -45.77 17.38 -45.45
C ALA A 1077 -46.12 17.57 -46.94
N VAL A 1078 -45.79 16.58 -47.77
CA VAL A 1078 -46.12 16.58 -49.21
C VAL A 1078 -47.56 16.12 -49.40
N THR A 1079 -48.32 16.82 -50.26
CA THR A 1079 -49.69 16.44 -50.60
C THR A 1079 -49.71 15.70 -51.94
N ILE A 1080 -50.13 14.44 -51.93
CA ILE A 1080 -50.25 13.60 -53.13
C ILE A 1080 -51.73 13.53 -53.52
N VAL A 1081 -52.06 13.86 -54.76
CA VAL A 1081 -53.43 13.73 -55.29
C VAL A 1081 -53.44 12.62 -56.33
N VAL A 1082 -54.16 11.54 -56.04
CA VAL A 1082 -54.33 10.40 -56.94
C VAL A 1082 -55.75 10.42 -57.49
N ALA A 1083 -55.87 10.61 -58.81
CA ALA A 1083 -57.14 10.54 -59.52
C ALA A 1083 -57.62 9.09 -59.62
N ALA A 1084 -58.93 8.88 -59.67
CA ALA A 1084 -59.49 7.56 -60.00
C ALA A 1084 -59.05 7.15 -61.41
N ALA A 1085 -58.70 5.88 -61.59
CA ALA A 1085 -58.28 5.36 -62.88
C ALA A 1085 -59.36 5.62 -63.96
N PRO A 1086 -58.99 6.04 -65.18
CA PRO A 1086 -59.96 6.38 -66.20
C PRO A 1086 -60.80 5.17 -66.60
N VAL A 1087 -62.11 5.24 -66.33
CA VAL A 1087 -63.07 4.20 -66.70
C VAL A 1087 -63.20 4.18 -68.22
N ASP A 1088 -62.80 3.07 -68.85
CA ASP A 1088 -62.95 2.85 -70.30
C ASP A 1088 -64.44 2.62 -70.66
N SER A 1089 -65.18 3.72 -70.72
CA SER A 1089 -66.61 3.76 -71.02
C SER A 1089 -66.86 3.68 -72.52
N GLY A 1090 -66.58 2.51 -73.08
CA GLY A 1090 -66.88 2.14 -74.47
C GLY A 1090 -68.38 2.03 -74.80
N GLU A 1091 -69.13 3.12 -74.63
CA GLU A 1091 -70.43 3.32 -75.28
C GLU A 1091 -70.23 4.00 -76.67
N GLY A 1092 -71.03 3.69 -77.68
CA GLY A 1092 -72.09 2.70 -77.70
C GLY A 1092 -72.98 2.85 -78.93
N ASP A 1093 -73.29 1.70 -79.54
CA ASP A 1093 -74.30 1.48 -80.59
C ASP A 1093 -74.18 2.26 -81.93
N GLY A 1094 -74.16 1.48 -83.00
CA GLY A 1094 -74.33 1.88 -84.39
C GLY A 1094 -74.96 0.75 -85.18
N SER A 1095 -75.84 -0.03 -84.53
CA SER A 1095 -76.49 -1.21 -85.11
C SER A 1095 -77.59 -0.80 -86.10
N ASP A 1096 -77.61 -1.51 -87.23
CA ASP A 1096 -78.76 -1.58 -88.13
C ASP A 1096 -78.98 -3.07 -88.46
N GLY A 1097 -80.25 -3.50 -88.41
CA GLY A 1097 -80.67 -4.88 -88.65
C GLY A 1097 -80.72 -5.81 -87.42
N GLY A 1098 -81.90 -6.42 -87.20
CA GLY A 1098 -82.03 -7.68 -86.46
C GLY A 1098 -81.57 -8.89 -87.31
N ASP A 1099 -81.82 -10.15 -86.95
CA ASP A 1099 -82.81 -10.71 -86.01
C ASP A 1099 -82.41 -12.17 -85.65
N GLY A 1100 -82.97 -12.78 -84.58
CA GLY A 1100 -83.05 -14.25 -84.43
C GLY A 1100 -82.26 -14.98 -83.31
N SER A 1101 -82.90 -15.11 -82.14
CA SER A 1101 -83.01 -16.34 -81.28
C SER A 1101 -81.80 -17.22 -80.83
N GLY A 1102 -81.72 -17.57 -79.53
CA GLY A 1102 -81.14 -18.85 -79.05
C GLY A 1102 -80.55 -18.93 -77.61
N GLU A 1103 -81.09 -19.80 -76.75
CA GLU A 1103 -80.81 -20.04 -75.30
C GLU A 1103 -79.40 -20.60 -74.91
N GLY A 1104 -78.96 -20.53 -73.62
CA GLY A 1104 -77.82 -21.37 -73.13
C GLY A 1104 -77.04 -21.10 -71.79
N THR A 1105 -77.66 -21.29 -70.61
CA THR A 1105 -77.12 -21.49 -69.21
C THR A 1105 -75.61 -21.72 -68.81
N GLY A 1106 -75.12 -21.06 -67.72
CA GLY A 1106 -73.98 -21.48 -66.81
C GLY A 1106 -72.86 -20.42 -66.55
N GLY A 1107 -72.00 -20.37 -65.49
CA GLY A 1107 -71.86 -21.00 -64.13
C GLY A 1107 -70.50 -21.70 -63.84
N SER A 1108 -69.77 -21.69 -62.69
CA SER A 1108 -69.75 -20.96 -61.37
C SER A 1108 -68.48 -21.38 -60.51
N VAL A 1109 -68.40 -21.13 -59.16
CA VAL A 1109 -67.59 -21.81 -58.06
C VAL A 1109 -66.27 -21.20 -57.43
N THR A 1110 -66.34 -20.77 -56.13
CA THR A 1110 -65.39 -20.77 -54.92
C THR A 1110 -63.87 -20.40 -54.97
N ASP A 1111 -63.11 -20.14 -53.87
CA ASP A 1111 -63.24 -19.66 -52.45
C ASP A 1111 -61.83 -19.74 -51.73
N GLY A 1112 -61.58 -19.10 -50.56
CA GLY A 1112 -60.46 -19.47 -49.63
C GLY A 1112 -59.71 -18.38 -48.82
N SER A 1113 -59.38 -18.68 -47.55
CA SER A 1113 -58.48 -17.93 -46.60
C SER A 1113 -57.91 -18.92 -45.54
N PRO A 1114 -56.80 -18.67 -44.78
CA PRO A 1114 -56.90 -18.17 -43.39
C PRO A 1114 -55.62 -17.48 -42.77
N THR A 1115 -55.51 -17.49 -41.43
CA THR A 1115 -54.65 -16.69 -40.50
C THR A 1115 -53.42 -17.40 -39.88
N GLY A 1116 -52.52 -16.67 -39.19
CA GLY A 1116 -51.57 -17.23 -38.19
C GLY A 1116 -50.79 -16.21 -37.33
N THR A 1117 -50.40 -16.58 -36.10
CA THR A 1117 -49.62 -15.77 -35.11
C THR A 1117 -48.66 -16.64 -34.28
N ALA A 1118 -47.48 -16.12 -33.86
CA ALA A 1118 -46.61 -16.75 -32.85
C ALA A 1118 -45.58 -15.78 -32.24
N THR A 1119 -45.04 -16.11 -31.06
CA THR A 1119 -44.01 -15.38 -30.29
C THR A 1119 -42.72 -16.19 -30.13
N GLY A 1120 -41.57 -15.54 -29.88
CA GLY A 1120 -40.34 -16.22 -29.46
C GLY A 1120 -39.34 -15.27 -28.78
N ALA A 1121 -38.57 -15.78 -27.82
CA ALA A 1121 -37.53 -15.06 -27.09
C ALA A 1121 -36.24 -15.90 -27.02
N LEU A 1122 -35.10 -15.25 -26.90
CA LEU A 1122 -33.79 -15.88 -26.69
C LEU A 1122 -32.93 -15.02 -25.75
N ALA A 1123 -32.09 -15.67 -24.95
CA ALA A 1123 -31.11 -15.03 -24.08
C ALA A 1123 -29.69 -15.42 -24.51
N VAL A 1124 -28.73 -14.52 -24.29
CA VAL A 1124 -27.29 -14.75 -24.47
C VAL A 1124 -26.59 -14.22 -23.22
N THR A 1125 -25.55 -14.93 -22.76
CA THR A 1125 -24.88 -14.66 -21.49
C THR A 1125 -23.37 -14.49 -21.65
N GLY A 1126 -22.85 -13.37 -21.16
CA GLY A 1126 -21.53 -13.26 -20.53
C GLY A 1126 -20.35 -12.84 -21.43
N SER A 1127 -19.82 -11.64 -21.17
CA SER A 1127 -18.38 -11.33 -21.25
C SER A 1127 -18.04 -9.96 -20.64
N ASP A 1128 -18.24 -9.78 -19.33
CA ASP A 1128 -17.87 -8.54 -18.62
C ASP A 1128 -16.85 -8.85 -17.51
N GLY A 1129 -15.67 -8.26 -17.62
CA GLY A 1129 -14.52 -8.58 -16.75
C GLY A 1129 -13.23 -7.81 -17.07
N PHE A 1130 -13.34 -6.66 -17.74
CA PHE A 1130 -12.23 -5.78 -18.12
C PHE A 1130 -12.75 -4.34 -18.15
N GLY A 1131 -12.59 -3.59 -17.04
CA GLY A 1131 -13.13 -2.22 -16.96
C GLY A 1131 -12.75 -1.40 -15.72
N TRP A 1132 -12.44 -2.05 -14.59
CA TRP A 1132 -12.21 -1.34 -13.31
C TRP A 1132 -10.81 -0.72 -13.16
N SER A 1133 -9.84 -1.06 -14.02
CA SER A 1133 -8.46 -0.59 -13.91
C SER A 1133 -8.18 0.79 -14.52
N LEU A 1134 -9.07 1.33 -15.39
CA LEU A 1134 -8.84 2.63 -16.05
C LEU A 1134 -9.28 3.85 -15.22
N MET A 1135 -10.29 3.71 -14.35
CA MET A 1135 -10.79 4.86 -13.57
C MET A 1135 -9.79 5.34 -12.51
N LEU A 1136 -8.97 4.43 -11.94
CA LEU A 1136 -7.94 4.80 -10.96
C LEU A 1136 -6.82 5.66 -11.58
N THR A 1137 -6.50 5.44 -12.86
CA THR A 1137 -5.50 6.21 -13.60
C THR A 1137 -5.97 7.63 -13.91
N ALA A 1138 -7.26 7.83 -14.18
CA ALA A 1138 -7.85 9.15 -14.42
C ALA A 1138 -7.74 10.06 -13.18
N LEU A 1139 -7.96 9.51 -11.98
CA LEU A 1139 -7.91 10.29 -10.73
C LEU A 1139 -6.50 10.86 -10.43
N LEU A 1140 -5.45 10.14 -10.84
CA LEU A 1140 -4.05 10.59 -10.78
C LEU A 1140 -3.69 11.63 -11.86
N MET A 1141 -4.40 11.64 -13.00
CA MET A 1141 -4.18 12.63 -14.07
C MET A 1141 -4.75 14.01 -13.68
N ILE A 1142 -5.89 14.06 -12.97
CA ILE A 1142 -6.54 15.30 -12.53
C ILE A 1142 -5.62 16.12 -11.61
N THR A 1143 -4.90 15.48 -10.68
CA THR A 1143 -3.93 16.15 -9.80
C THR A 1143 -2.61 16.53 -10.50
N GLY A 1144 -2.30 15.92 -11.65
CA GLY A 1144 -1.19 16.34 -12.51
C GLY A 1144 -1.54 17.52 -13.44
N GLY A 1145 -2.79 17.58 -13.92
CA GLY A 1145 -3.26 18.60 -14.86
C GLY A 1145 -3.22 20.03 -14.28
N THR A 1146 -3.58 20.19 -13.00
CA THR A 1146 -3.54 21.49 -12.31
C THR A 1146 -2.13 22.06 -12.20
N LEU A 1147 -1.12 21.21 -11.95
CA LEU A 1147 0.30 21.56 -11.96
C LEU A 1147 0.82 21.97 -13.35
N LEU A 1148 0.30 21.35 -14.41
CA LEU A 1148 0.59 21.73 -15.81
C LEU A 1148 -0.04 23.08 -16.17
N TYR A 1149 -1.29 23.32 -15.77
CA TYR A 1149 -1.99 24.59 -16.01
C TYR A 1149 -1.27 25.78 -15.34
N ALA A 1150 -0.82 25.62 -14.09
CA ALA A 1150 -0.02 26.61 -13.38
C ALA A 1150 1.31 26.95 -14.10
N ARG A 1151 1.98 25.94 -14.70
CA ARG A 1151 3.19 26.16 -15.51
C ARG A 1151 2.90 26.89 -16.83
N GLN A 1152 1.82 26.53 -17.54
CA GLN A 1152 1.47 27.17 -18.81
C GLN A 1152 1.11 28.65 -18.64
N ARG A 1153 0.39 29.02 -17.56
CA ARG A 1153 0.06 30.42 -17.26
C ARG A 1153 1.31 31.30 -17.13
N ARG A 1154 2.34 30.78 -16.43
CA ARG A 1154 3.64 31.45 -16.23
C ARG A 1154 4.42 31.65 -17.54
N ALA A 1155 4.29 30.73 -18.49
CA ALA A 1155 4.88 30.85 -19.83
C ALA A 1155 4.15 31.90 -20.70
N ALA A 1156 2.83 32.02 -20.57
CA ALA A 1156 2.05 33.03 -21.27
C ALA A 1156 2.35 34.46 -20.77
N GLU A 1157 2.53 34.65 -19.47
CA GLU A 1157 2.87 35.97 -18.89
C GLU A 1157 4.26 36.45 -19.33
N LEU A 1158 5.27 35.56 -19.31
CA LEU A 1158 6.63 35.87 -19.81
C LEU A 1158 6.67 36.19 -21.32
N ALA A 1159 5.72 35.68 -22.11
CA ALA A 1159 5.63 35.99 -23.54
C ALA A 1159 5.12 37.42 -23.82
N VAL A 1160 4.33 38.01 -22.91
CA VAL A 1160 3.81 39.38 -23.06
C VAL A 1160 4.91 40.41 -22.79
N GLU A 1161 5.72 40.20 -21.74
CA GLU A 1161 6.74 41.17 -21.29
C GLU A 1161 7.87 41.38 -22.32
N HIS A 1162 8.11 40.42 -23.22
CA HIS A 1162 9.19 40.49 -24.20
C HIS A 1162 8.88 41.29 -25.49
N THR A 1163 7.76 42.03 -25.55
CA THR A 1163 7.35 42.78 -26.75
C THR A 1163 7.62 44.30 -26.71
N GLU A 1164 8.09 44.85 -25.58
CA GLU A 1164 8.52 46.27 -25.47
C GLU A 1164 9.92 46.44 -24.83
N SER A 1165 10.99 46.01 -25.53
CA SER A 1165 12.38 46.42 -25.24
C SER A 1165 13.25 46.53 -26.50
#